data_AF-X6EQH3-F1
#
_entry.id   AF-X6EQH3-F1
#
_cell.length_a   1.000
_cell.length_b   1.000
_cell.length_c   1.000
_cell.angle_alpha   90.00
_cell.angle_beta   90.00
_cell.angle_gamma   90.00
#
_symmetry.space_group_name_H-M   'P 1'
#
loop_
_entity.id
_entity.type
_entity.pdbx_description
1 polymer ?
#
loop_
_entity_poly.entity_id
_entity_poly.type
_entity_poly.pdbx_seq_one_letter_code
_entity_poly.pdbx_strand_id
1 'polypeptide(L)'
;MNIVTTTPAAPRTASHLAAQSPAGRDKAQAVYQAGMLLLPFLKQGKPVATAALRTAMTTSFGGTDAQGFWIWKDAYDALEAAQVLFLRRFGPAILSQSTTPQATLAMMKRIAELLPTHTRRSDESQAMQQLSTPLPLAFVTALAAAMASSDLVLEPSAGTGLLAVHAEMARASLALNELAATRADLLGLLFPRVPVSRYDAAHIDDHLDVAIEPSVVLMNPPFSVAAYVDGHVADAAWRHFSSAFARLRSGGRLVAITGTGLSPENPKWRPAFERLQQQGTVIFTAAIDGRVYARHGTTVETRLTVIDKVPNADPSRFPASPGKAPDVETLLSWITDLPPRTPGGFPDSIGALSNGILRNAAMRMAARSAARAAPVVASPAASRVTWPVRAAAQVTPVRPVMASSTPALPLAYELRDCMPEEGGRLVKKIGRDGIDRLAVENRPGSANLAETQSFMDDHKRELIFSDAGGTGRSYHADLGAKNQRLRKHYLLEAGWRADNAIQGLGRTHRTNQAQPPVFRPTAANVKAGKRFLSTIARRLDTLGAITRGQRQTGGAGLFRAEDNLESPHARAALRQFYHLLRQGKIEGCSLTAFEAVTGLSLTTEEGGLRDELPPITTWLNRLLALRIDTQNLLFEVFEQLMTARIEGAIAAGSYDKGLETITAESIVVTDRRTVYTHPVSGAQSHVLTVARKDRIRPLSLVDALAIAQAEPQSILLVNTRSSRAAIQLPTASLMLDDGTVEHRVRLLRPTDELRFGLGALAETHWQPTERNLFCDLWETEVAAVPEFTTSIFHIVTGLLLPIWRRLPDDDCRVYRIQTNAGERIIGRHIAPTLVATLFRNLGIDHVPTLSTGEAWAGLLRGRIGLQLADGLILRRSRVMNDYRVELIGFTDAMVPRLKALGLMSEIISWKLRLFIPTAAQGSVILAALFERHTLVGVTDRTAAA
;
A
#
# COMPACT_ATOMS: atom_id res chain seq x y z
N MET A 1 -33.12 14.71 65.23
CA MET A 1 -33.99 15.88 64.98
C MET A 1 -34.68 15.64 63.64
N ASN A 2 -36.00 15.46 63.68
CA ASN A 2 -37.02 15.27 62.62
C ASN A 2 -36.72 14.56 61.28
N ILE A 3 -37.67 13.66 60.96
CA ILE A 3 -37.82 12.79 59.78
C ILE A 3 -38.51 13.54 58.62
N VAL A 4 -38.34 13.08 57.37
CA VAL A 4 -39.35 12.90 56.26
C VAL A 4 -38.60 12.65 54.94
N THR A 5 -38.45 11.41 54.42
CA THR A 5 -39.32 10.67 53.47
C THR A 5 -39.83 11.42 52.22
N THR A 6 -39.50 10.94 51.02
CA THR A 6 -40.49 10.53 49.98
C THR A 6 -39.87 9.91 48.70
N THR A 7 -40.62 9.00 48.09
CA THR A 7 -40.43 8.34 46.78
C THR A 7 -41.82 7.80 46.36
N PRO A 8 -42.15 7.50 45.08
CA PRO A 8 -42.04 8.28 43.84
C PRO A 8 -43.43 8.53 43.17
N ALA A 9 -43.48 9.36 42.12
CA ALA A 9 -44.57 9.35 41.13
C ALA A 9 -44.08 9.80 39.73
N ALA A 10 -44.65 9.24 38.67
CA ALA A 10 -44.28 9.54 37.28
C ALA A 10 -44.94 10.82 36.74
N PRO A 11 -44.48 11.31 35.57
CA PRO A 11 -45.46 11.49 34.50
C PRO A 11 -45.03 10.87 33.16
N ARG A 12 -46.03 10.37 32.42
CA ARG A 12 -45.90 10.01 31.00
C ARG A 12 -46.11 11.26 30.12
N THR A 13 -45.58 11.18 28.90
CA THR A 13 -46.04 11.89 27.68
C THR A 13 -46.16 13.42 27.71
N ALA A 14 -45.24 14.10 27.03
CA ALA A 14 -45.54 14.63 25.69
C ALA A 14 -44.25 15.07 24.97
N SER A 15 -43.95 14.45 23.82
CA SER A 15 -42.89 14.88 22.91
C SER A 15 -43.38 16.05 22.05
N HIS A 16 -43.03 17.29 22.40
CA HIS A 16 -43.35 18.46 21.58
C HIS A 16 -42.17 18.95 20.74
N LEU A 17 -42.30 18.69 19.43
CA LEU A 17 -41.89 19.57 18.34
C LEU A 17 -40.46 20.10 18.38
N ALA A 18 -39.51 19.25 17.96
CA ALA A 18 -38.37 19.75 17.20
C ALA A 18 -38.91 20.51 15.97
N ALA A 19 -38.48 21.75 15.79
CA ALA A 19 -38.86 22.56 14.63
C ALA A 19 -38.46 21.82 13.34
N GLN A 20 -39.42 21.62 12.45
CA GLN A 20 -39.19 20.90 11.19
C GLN A 20 -38.17 21.66 10.36
N SER A 21 -37.01 21.04 10.10
CA SER A 21 -36.21 21.43 8.94
C SER A 21 -37.07 21.25 7.69
N PRO A 22 -37.04 22.18 6.72
CA PRO A 22 -37.84 22.04 5.50
C PRO A 22 -37.48 20.70 4.86
N ALA A 23 -38.49 19.87 4.61
CA ALA A 23 -38.33 18.45 4.29
C ALA A 23 -37.23 18.24 3.26
N GLY A 24 -36.20 17.47 3.63
CA GLY A 24 -35.12 17.12 2.73
C GLY A 24 -35.71 16.47 1.48
N ARG A 25 -35.63 17.16 0.34
CA ARG A 25 -36.07 16.61 -0.94
C ARG A 25 -35.32 15.31 -1.16
N ASP A 26 -36.04 14.24 -1.49
CA ASP A 26 -35.40 13.00 -1.89
C ASP A 26 -34.40 13.28 -3.02
N LYS A 27 -33.15 12.88 -2.78
CA LYS A 27 -32.03 13.10 -3.69
C LYS A 27 -32.28 12.39 -5.02
N ALA A 28 -32.88 11.19 -5.01
CA ALA A 28 -33.21 10.46 -6.22
C ALA A 28 -34.30 11.19 -7.03
N GLN A 29 -35.38 11.64 -6.37
CA GLN A 29 -36.38 12.49 -6.98
C GLN A 29 -35.79 13.78 -7.58
N ALA A 30 -34.85 14.45 -6.89
CA ALA A 30 -34.20 15.65 -7.42
C ALA A 30 -33.37 15.36 -8.69
N VAL A 31 -32.62 14.25 -8.73
CA VAL A 31 -31.89 13.79 -9.93
C VAL A 31 -32.86 13.43 -11.07
N TYR A 32 -33.95 12.73 -10.77
CA TYR A 32 -34.99 12.39 -11.75
C TYR A 32 -35.63 13.64 -12.36
N GLN A 33 -35.99 14.63 -11.54
CA GLN A 33 -36.53 15.90 -12.03
C GLN A 33 -35.52 16.67 -12.88
N ALA A 34 -34.23 16.66 -12.52
CA ALA A 34 -33.19 17.26 -13.35
C ALA A 34 -33.08 16.55 -14.71
N GLY A 35 -33.10 15.20 -14.74
CA GLY A 35 -33.16 14.42 -15.97
C GLY A 35 -34.38 14.75 -16.85
N MET A 36 -35.56 14.95 -16.24
CA MET A 36 -36.78 15.39 -16.92
C MET A 36 -36.67 16.81 -17.52
N LEU A 37 -35.98 17.74 -16.84
CA LEU A 37 -35.68 19.08 -17.36
C LEU A 37 -34.66 19.06 -18.51
N LEU A 38 -33.80 18.04 -18.58
CA LEU A 38 -32.77 17.87 -19.61
C LEU A 38 -33.28 17.11 -20.85
N LEU A 39 -34.25 16.21 -20.69
CA LEU A 39 -34.87 15.44 -21.78
C LEU A 39 -35.32 16.27 -23.01
N PRO A 40 -35.85 17.52 -22.90
CA PRO A 40 -36.18 18.36 -24.05
C PRO A 40 -34.99 18.69 -24.96
N PHE A 41 -33.76 18.77 -24.43
CA PHE A 41 -32.55 19.01 -25.24
C PHE A 41 -32.29 17.83 -26.18
N LEU A 42 -32.34 16.60 -25.65
CA LEU A 42 -32.21 15.37 -26.43
C LEU A 42 -33.30 15.25 -27.50
N LYS A 43 -34.57 15.54 -27.14
CA LYS A 43 -35.71 15.57 -28.09
C LYS A 43 -35.51 16.55 -29.26
N GLN A 44 -34.79 17.64 -29.05
CA GLN A 44 -34.53 18.67 -30.06
C GLN A 44 -33.18 18.48 -30.78
N GLY A 45 -32.41 17.45 -30.45
CA GLY A 45 -31.06 17.26 -30.97
C GLY A 45 -30.08 18.38 -30.55
N LYS A 46 -30.34 19.08 -29.44
CA LYS A 46 -29.55 20.22 -28.96
C LYS A 46 -28.55 19.80 -27.89
N PRO A 47 -27.28 20.24 -27.95
CA PRO A 47 -26.31 19.98 -26.90
C PRO A 47 -26.72 20.56 -25.54
N VAL A 48 -26.48 19.81 -24.47
CA VAL A 48 -26.66 20.25 -23.09
C VAL A 48 -25.40 21.01 -22.63
N ALA A 49 -25.45 22.34 -22.67
CA ALA A 49 -24.37 23.17 -22.14
C ALA A 49 -24.27 23.05 -20.61
N THR A 50 -23.06 23.19 -20.07
CA THR A 50 -22.77 23.18 -18.62
C THR A 50 -23.64 24.17 -17.81
N ALA A 51 -24.00 25.31 -18.41
CA ALA A 51 -24.92 26.28 -17.82
C ALA A 51 -26.36 25.73 -17.70
N ALA A 52 -26.88 25.09 -18.75
CA ALA A 52 -28.21 24.48 -18.73
C ALA A 52 -28.29 23.32 -17.72
N LEU A 53 -27.25 22.50 -17.64
CA LEU A 53 -27.14 21.44 -16.62
C LEU A 53 -27.12 22.03 -15.19
N ARG A 54 -26.32 23.07 -14.95
CA ARG A 54 -26.29 23.78 -13.66
C ARG A 54 -27.64 24.38 -13.29
N THR A 55 -28.38 24.94 -14.25
CA THR A 55 -29.75 25.45 -14.04
C THR A 55 -30.71 24.31 -13.67
N ALA A 56 -30.74 23.22 -14.45
CA ALA A 56 -31.61 22.07 -14.17
C ALA A 56 -31.35 21.50 -12.76
N MET A 57 -30.08 21.29 -12.39
CA MET A 57 -29.71 20.84 -11.05
C MET A 57 -30.12 21.83 -9.96
N THR A 58 -29.85 23.12 -10.14
CA THR A 58 -30.19 24.16 -9.15
C THR A 58 -31.70 24.26 -8.92
N THR A 59 -32.51 24.18 -9.98
CA THR A 59 -33.97 24.16 -9.88
C THR A 59 -34.48 22.92 -9.13
N SER A 60 -33.97 21.74 -9.47
CA SER A 60 -34.44 20.48 -8.88
C SER A 60 -34.02 20.32 -7.41
N PHE A 61 -32.79 20.68 -7.06
CA PHE A 61 -32.27 20.61 -5.69
C PHE A 61 -32.66 21.81 -4.82
N GLY A 62 -33.01 22.95 -5.41
CA GLY A 62 -33.39 24.18 -4.70
C GLY A 62 -32.21 25.06 -4.25
N GLY A 63 -31.00 24.79 -4.74
CA GLY A 63 -29.78 25.53 -4.41
C GLY A 63 -28.58 25.10 -5.25
N THR A 64 -27.45 25.79 -5.10
CA THR A 64 -26.26 25.61 -5.95
C THR A 64 -25.24 24.61 -5.38
N ASP A 65 -24.33 24.13 -6.22
CA ASP A 65 -23.18 23.31 -5.80
C ASP A 65 -22.24 24.05 -4.84
N ALA A 66 -22.03 25.35 -5.02
CA ALA A 66 -21.23 26.19 -4.12
C ALA A 66 -21.83 26.30 -2.71
N GLN A 67 -23.15 26.17 -2.59
CA GLN A 67 -23.89 26.11 -1.32
C GLN A 67 -23.98 24.69 -0.74
N GLY A 68 -23.49 23.66 -1.45
CA GLY A 68 -23.49 22.26 -1.02
C GLY A 68 -24.79 21.49 -1.27
N PHE A 69 -25.73 22.01 -2.08
CA PHE A 69 -27.02 21.35 -2.33
C PHE A 69 -26.93 20.09 -3.21
N TRP A 70 -25.94 20.03 -4.10
CA TRP A 70 -25.69 18.90 -4.99
C TRP A 70 -24.21 18.86 -5.39
N ILE A 71 -23.72 17.68 -5.79
CA ILE A 71 -22.37 17.47 -6.30
C ILE A 71 -22.39 17.09 -7.79
N TRP A 72 -21.27 17.27 -8.49
CA TRP A 72 -21.18 17.00 -9.93
C TRP A 72 -21.49 15.56 -10.34
N LYS A 73 -21.35 14.59 -9.43
CA LYS A 73 -21.80 13.21 -9.64
C LYS A 73 -23.32 13.11 -9.82
N ASP A 74 -24.08 13.86 -9.03
CA ASP A 74 -25.55 13.89 -9.11
C ASP A 74 -26.00 14.48 -10.47
N ALA A 75 -25.23 15.44 -10.99
CA ALA A 75 -25.46 16.01 -12.31
C ALA A 75 -25.18 15.00 -13.45
N TYR A 76 -24.21 14.11 -13.28
CA TYR A 76 -23.95 13.03 -14.25
C TYR A 76 -25.02 11.93 -14.18
N ASP A 77 -25.48 11.54 -12.99
CA ASP A 77 -26.63 10.63 -12.87
C ASP A 77 -27.90 11.24 -13.52
N ALA A 78 -28.08 12.56 -13.48
CA ALA A 78 -29.17 13.25 -14.17
C ALA A 78 -29.04 13.24 -15.71
N LEU A 79 -27.81 13.33 -16.24
CA LEU A 79 -27.53 13.18 -17.68
C LEU A 79 -27.81 11.75 -18.17
N GLU A 80 -27.45 10.74 -17.38
CA GLU A 80 -27.74 9.33 -17.66
C GLU A 80 -29.24 9.04 -17.58
N ALA A 81 -29.93 9.55 -16.54
CA ALA A 81 -31.38 9.49 -16.42
C ALA A 81 -32.10 10.12 -17.63
N ALA A 82 -31.60 11.25 -18.15
CA ALA A 82 -32.15 11.87 -19.35
C ALA A 82 -32.02 10.98 -20.60
N GLN A 83 -30.91 10.23 -20.75
CA GLN A 83 -30.74 9.26 -21.84
C GLN A 83 -31.70 8.08 -21.69
N VAL A 84 -31.83 7.52 -20.49
CA VAL A 84 -32.79 6.43 -20.21
C VAL A 84 -34.22 6.89 -20.53
N LEU A 85 -34.65 8.05 -20.01
CA LEU A 85 -35.96 8.64 -20.30
C LEU A 85 -36.20 8.89 -21.80
N PHE A 86 -35.15 9.25 -22.55
CA PHE A 86 -35.22 9.41 -24.00
C PHE A 86 -35.41 8.05 -24.70
N LEU A 87 -34.60 7.05 -24.37
CA LEU A 87 -34.63 5.72 -24.99
C LEU A 87 -35.90 4.94 -24.66
N ARG A 88 -36.40 5.02 -23.43
CA ARG A 88 -37.71 4.45 -23.05
C ARG A 88 -38.86 5.00 -23.90
N ARG A 89 -38.76 6.26 -24.37
CA ARG A 89 -39.81 6.93 -25.16
C ARG A 89 -39.62 6.83 -26.68
N PHE A 90 -38.39 6.88 -27.17
CA PHE A 90 -38.08 6.97 -28.61
C PHE A 90 -37.27 5.78 -29.14
N GLY A 91 -36.70 4.94 -28.28
CA GLY A 91 -35.93 3.75 -28.63
C GLY A 91 -36.66 2.80 -29.60
N PRO A 92 -37.93 2.43 -29.37
CA PRO A 92 -38.68 1.60 -30.31
C PRO A 92 -38.83 2.23 -31.70
N ALA A 93 -38.98 3.55 -31.78
CA ALA A 93 -39.03 4.26 -33.06
C ALA A 93 -37.65 4.25 -33.76
N ILE A 94 -36.57 4.52 -33.02
CA ILE A 94 -35.19 4.45 -33.51
C ILE A 94 -34.89 3.06 -34.09
N LEU A 95 -35.26 1.99 -33.36
CA LEU A 95 -35.08 0.61 -33.84
C LEU A 95 -35.93 0.31 -35.09
N SER A 96 -37.18 0.80 -35.16
CA SER A 96 -38.04 0.58 -36.34
C SER A 96 -37.59 1.33 -37.60
N GLN A 97 -36.84 2.43 -37.45
CA GLN A 97 -36.37 3.28 -38.55
C GLN A 97 -34.93 2.96 -38.97
N SER A 98 -34.14 2.31 -38.10
CA SER A 98 -32.75 1.94 -38.37
C SER A 98 -32.70 0.57 -39.05
N THR A 99 -32.39 0.55 -40.34
CA THR A 99 -32.33 -0.69 -41.14
C THR A 99 -31.14 -1.60 -40.79
N THR A 100 -30.15 -1.10 -40.03
CA THR A 100 -28.97 -1.87 -39.61
C THR A 100 -28.54 -1.57 -38.16
N PRO A 101 -27.83 -2.51 -37.50
CA PRO A 101 -27.17 -2.27 -36.21
C PRO A 101 -26.23 -1.06 -36.23
N GLN A 102 -25.51 -0.86 -37.33
CA GLN A 102 -24.55 0.25 -37.51
C GLN A 102 -25.26 1.61 -37.56
N ALA A 103 -26.41 1.71 -38.25
CA ALA A 103 -27.23 2.93 -38.25
C ALA A 103 -27.77 3.25 -36.84
N THR A 104 -28.15 2.20 -36.08
CA THR A 104 -28.59 2.35 -34.70
C THR A 104 -27.45 2.83 -33.79
N LEU A 105 -26.24 2.24 -33.91
CA LEU A 105 -25.05 2.66 -33.17
C LEU A 105 -24.70 4.13 -33.45
N ALA A 106 -24.77 4.58 -34.70
CA ALA A 106 -24.55 5.98 -35.06
C ALA A 106 -25.55 6.92 -34.37
N MET A 107 -26.81 6.53 -34.23
CA MET A 107 -27.81 7.28 -33.46
C MET A 107 -27.46 7.29 -31.95
N MET A 108 -27.05 6.17 -31.38
CA MET A 108 -26.63 6.08 -29.97
C MET A 108 -25.42 6.98 -29.67
N LYS A 109 -24.43 7.02 -30.57
CA LYS A 109 -23.29 7.96 -30.49
C LYS A 109 -23.76 9.40 -30.54
N ARG A 110 -24.61 9.77 -31.51
CA ARG A 110 -25.14 11.13 -31.65
C ARG A 110 -25.90 11.58 -30.39
N ILE A 111 -26.68 10.70 -29.75
CA ILE A 111 -27.37 11.00 -28.48
C ILE A 111 -26.36 11.27 -27.35
N ALA A 112 -25.36 10.40 -27.19
CA ALA A 112 -24.31 10.56 -26.17
C ALA A 112 -23.42 11.79 -26.40
N GLU A 113 -23.26 12.21 -27.66
CA GLU A 113 -22.47 13.39 -28.04
C GLU A 113 -23.11 14.72 -27.64
N LEU A 114 -24.45 14.77 -27.51
CA LEU A 114 -25.19 15.95 -27.03
C LEU A 114 -24.88 16.29 -25.56
N LEU A 115 -24.30 15.38 -24.80
CA LEU A 115 -24.11 15.52 -23.36
C LEU A 115 -22.66 15.88 -23.00
N PRO A 116 -22.43 16.75 -21.99
CA PRO A 116 -21.08 17.17 -21.61
C PRO A 116 -20.28 16.02 -21.01
N THR A 117 -18.96 16.06 -21.16
CA THR A 117 -18.05 15.02 -20.65
C THR A 117 -17.92 15.07 -19.12
N HIS A 118 -17.75 13.90 -18.49
CA HIS A 118 -17.67 13.72 -17.04
C HIS A 118 -16.29 14.15 -16.49
N THR A 119 -16.02 15.45 -16.55
CA THR A 119 -14.71 16.08 -16.27
C THR A 119 -14.41 16.37 -14.79
N ARG A 120 -15.37 16.18 -13.87
CA ARG A 120 -15.23 16.54 -12.44
C ARG A 120 -15.63 15.36 -11.55
N ARG A 121 -14.67 14.74 -10.85
CA ARG A 121 -14.97 13.57 -9.99
C ARG A 121 -15.31 13.99 -8.55
N SER A 122 -16.20 13.23 -7.92
CA SER A 122 -16.34 13.15 -6.47
C SER A 122 -15.59 11.93 -5.94
N ASP A 123 -15.07 12.01 -4.71
CA ASP A 123 -14.30 10.91 -4.11
C ASP A 123 -15.11 9.61 -3.97
N GLU A 124 -16.43 9.71 -3.74
CA GLU A 124 -17.33 8.55 -3.65
C GLU A 124 -17.36 7.76 -4.96
N SER A 125 -17.34 8.45 -6.11
CA SER A 125 -17.26 7.84 -7.44
C SER A 125 -15.90 7.17 -7.69
N GLN A 126 -14.85 7.67 -7.05
CA GLN A 126 -13.49 7.12 -7.18
C GLN A 126 -13.24 5.96 -6.20
N ALA A 127 -13.80 6.00 -4.99
CA ALA A 127 -13.72 4.96 -3.98
C ALA A 127 -14.48 3.68 -4.38
N MET A 128 -15.61 3.79 -5.08
CA MET A 128 -16.41 2.64 -5.53
C MET A 128 -16.15 2.22 -6.99
N GLN A 129 -15.35 2.97 -7.75
CA GLN A 129 -15.13 2.77 -9.20
C GLN A 129 -16.41 2.66 -10.06
N GLN A 130 -17.52 3.26 -9.59
CA GLN A 130 -18.83 3.19 -10.23
C GLN A 130 -18.94 4.13 -11.44
N LEU A 131 -18.33 3.73 -12.55
CA LEU A 131 -18.49 4.40 -13.84
C LEU A 131 -19.56 3.69 -14.67
N SER A 132 -20.63 4.41 -14.98
CA SER A 132 -21.71 3.92 -15.82
C SER A 132 -21.23 3.60 -17.24
N THR A 133 -21.85 2.59 -17.86
CA THR A 133 -21.51 2.17 -19.22
C THR A 133 -21.91 3.24 -20.24
N PRO A 134 -20.99 3.72 -21.12
CA PRO A 134 -21.34 4.65 -22.19
C PRO A 134 -22.43 4.08 -23.09
N LEU A 135 -23.46 4.88 -23.43
CA LEU A 135 -24.60 4.43 -24.22
C LEU A 135 -24.24 3.66 -25.52
N PRO A 136 -23.24 4.07 -26.33
CA PRO A 136 -22.82 3.30 -27.51
C PRO A 136 -22.29 1.90 -27.17
N LEU A 137 -21.55 1.76 -26.05
CA LEU A 137 -21.07 0.46 -25.56
C LEU A 137 -22.20 -0.36 -24.94
N ALA A 138 -23.14 0.28 -24.25
CA ALA A 138 -24.33 -0.38 -23.70
C ALA A 138 -25.18 -1.02 -24.81
N PHE A 139 -25.35 -0.33 -25.94
CA PHE A 139 -26.03 -0.86 -27.12
C PHE A 139 -25.32 -2.09 -27.71
N VAL A 140 -23.99 -2.02 -27.92
CA VAL A 140 -23.20 -3.15 -28.43
C VAL A 140 -23.26 -4.36 -27.46
N THR A 141 -23.20 -4.09 -26.15
CA THR A 141 -23.32 -5.12 -25.11
C THR A 141 -24.71 -5.79 -25.13
N ALA A 142 -25.78 -5.01 -25.33
CA ALA A 142 -27.14 -5.53 -25.46
C ALA A 142 -27.35 -6.35 -26.75
N LEU A 143 -26.71 -5.98 -27.87
CA LEU A 143 -26.74 -6.79 -29.09
C LEU A 143 -26.04 -8.15 -28.91
N ALA A 144 -24.87 -8.17 -28.26
CA ALA A 144 -24.14 -9.42 -28.01
C ALA A 144 -24.94 -10.45 -27.19
N ALA A 145 -25.88 -9.97 -26.36
CA ALA A 145 -26.76 -10.80 -25.55
C ALA A 145 -27.89 -11.50 -26.35
N ALA A 146 -28.18 -11.04 -27.58
CA ALA A 146 -29.22 -11.61 -28.45
C ALA A 146 -30.58 -11.81 -27.75
N MET A 147 -31.05 -10.75 -27.07
CA MET A 147 -32.28 -10.76 -26.26
C MET A 147 -33.56 -10.89 -27.11
N ALA A 148 -34.53 -11.64 -26.60
CA ALA A 148 -35.89 -11.78 -27.13
C ALA A 148 -36.95 -11.29 -26.12
N SER A 149 -38.18 -11.06 -26.56
CA SER A 149 -39.28 -10.63 -25.67
C SER A 149 -39.71 -11.71 -24.67
N SER A 150 -39.29 -12.96 -24.87
CA SER A 150 -39.49 -14.10 -23.97
C SER A 150 -38.42 -14.18 -22.85
N ASP A 151 -37.44 -13.27 -22.81
CA ASP A 151 -36.38 -13.28 -21.81
C ASP A 151 -36.73 -12.61 -20.49
N LEU A 152 -36.08 -13.09 -19.43
CA LEU A 152 -35.89 -12.40 -18.17
C LEU A 152 -34.42 -11.97 -18.08
N VAL A 153 -34.17 -10.66 -18.17
CA VAL A 153 -32.85 -10.04 -18.17
C VAL A 153 -32.54 -9.53 -16.77
N LEU A 154 -31.47 -10.04 -16.15
CA LEU A 154 -30.93 -9.54 -14.90
C LEU A 154 -29.79 -8.54 -15.18
N GLU A 155 -29.92 -7.32 -14.65
CA GLU A 155 -28.79 -6.39 -14.49
C GLU A 155 -28.41 -6.32 -13.00
N PRO A 156 -27.36 -7.02 -12.56
CA PRO A 156 -27.03 -7.15 -11.14
C PRO A 156 -26.32 -5.91 -10.55
N SER A 157 -25.85 -5.00 -11.41
CA SER A 157 -25.10 -3.79 -11.04
C SER A 157 -25.60 -2.60 -11.88
N ALA A 158 -26.87 -2.24 -11.71
CA ALA A 158 -27.64 -1.52 -12.70
C ALA A 158 -27.32 -0.02 -12.85
N GLY A 159 -26.68 0.61 -11.86
CA GLY A 159 -26.31 2.02 -11.89
C GLY A 159 -27.53 2.93 -12.11
N THR A 160 -27.65 3.50 -13.32
CA THR A 160 -28.78 4.33 -13.76
C THR A 160 -29.69 3.63 -14.79
N GLY A 161 -29.36 2.40 -15.21
CA GLY A 161 -30.17 1.56 -16.10
C GLY A 161 -29.89 1.73 -17.59
N LEU A 162 -28.69 2.18 -17.96
CA LEU A 162 -28.27 2.35 -19.36
C LEU A 162 -28.10 1.02 -20.12
N LEU A 163 -27.87 -0.12 -19.44
CA LEU A 163 -27.97 -1.45 -20.07
C LEU A 163 -29.43 -1.94 -20.05
N ALA A 164 -30.11 -1.89 -18.89
CA ALA A 164 -31.51 -2.29 -18.71
C ALA A 164 -32.49 -1.70 -19.74
N VAL A 165 -32.32 -0.44 -20.13
CA VAL A 165 -33.22 0.21 -21.11
C VAL A 165 -33.24 -0.51 -22.46
N HIS A 166 -32.16 -1.17 -22.85
CA HIS A 166 -32.13 -1.97 -24.09
C HIS A 166 -32.95 -3.26 -23.99
N ALA A 167 -33.05 -3.86 -22.81
CA ALA A 167 -33.93 -5.02 -22.56
C ALA A 167 -35.41 -4.60 -22.58
N GLU A 168 -35.77 -3.46 -21.99
CA GLU A 168 -37.13 -2.91 -22.10
C GLU A 168 -37.49 -2.56 -23.56
N MET A 169 -36.54 -2.00 -24.33
CA MET A 169 -36.70 -1.77 -25.77
C MET A 169 -36.91 -3.08 -26.56
N ALA A 170 -36.27 -4.18 -26.15
CA ALA A 170 -36.49 -5.53 -26.69
C ALA A 170 -37.79 -6.20 -26.17
N ARG A 171 -38.54 -5.52 -25.30
CA ARG A 171 -39.74 -6.04 -24.59
C ARG A 171 -39.48 -7.26 -23.72
N ALA A 172 -38.24 -7.46 -23.28
CA ALA A 172 -37.90 -8.48 -22.31
C ALA A 172 -38.36 -8.07 -20.90
N SER A 173 -38.53 -9.04 -20.02
CA SER A 173 -38.76 -8.79 -18.59
C SER A 173 -37.44 -8.41 -17.91
N LEU A 174 -37.50 -7.57 -16.89
CA LEU A 174 -36.33 -7.05 -16.17
C LEU A 174 -36.31 -7.49 -14.70
N ALA A 175 -35.11 -7.81 -14.22
CA ALA A 175 -34.77 -7.83 -12.80
C ALA A 175 -33.57 -6.90 -12.58
N LEU A 176 -33.68 -5.96 -11.64
CA LEU A 176 -32.67 -4.92 -11.42
C LEU A 176 -32.11 -4.99 -10.00
N ASN A 177 -30.80 -4.81 -9.86
CA ASN A 177 -30.13 -4.68 -8.57
C ASN A 177 -29.13 -3.52 -8.59
N GLU A 178 -29.15 -2.68 -7.57
CA GLU A 178 -28.18 -1.61 -7.38
C GLU A 178 -27.92 -1.37 -5.89
N LEU A 179 -26.65 -1.37 -5.50
CA LEU A 179 -26.24 -1.28 -4.09
C LEU A 179 -26.29 0.16 -3.56
N ALA A 180 -25.99 1.16 -4.40
CA ALA A 180 -26.00 2.56 -3.99
C ALA A 180 -27.44 3.08 -3.86
N ALA A 181 -27.87 3.37 -2.63
CA ALA A 181 -29.25 3.70 -2.29
C ALA A 181 -29.89 4.73 -3.24
N THR A 182 -29.28 5.91 -3.41
CA THR A 182 -29.80 6.98 -4.30
C THR A 182 -29.97 6.53 -5.76
N ARG A 183 -29.11 5.63 -6.26
CA ARG A 183 -29.22 5.08 -7.62
C ARG A 183 -30.31 4.01 -7.71
N ALA A 184 -30.46 3.18 -6.69
CA ALA A 184 -31.58 2.23 -6.59
C ALA A 184 -32.95 2.92 -6.50
N ASP A 185 -33.04 4.01 -5.72
CA ASP A 185 -34.24 4.87 -5.66
C ASP A 185 -34.51 5.53 -7.03
N LEU A 186 -33.47 6.06 -7.69
CA LEU A 186 -33.58 6.63 -9.04
C LEU A 186 -34.00 5.59 -10.10
N LEU A 187 -33.49 4.36 -10.02
CA LEU A 187 -33.91 3.24 -10.87
C LEU A 187 -35.38 2.92 -10.66
N GLY A 188 -35.89 2.96 -9.43
CA GLY A 188 -37.32 2.80 -9.15
C GLY A 188 -38.19 3.87 -9.82
N LEU A 189 -37.71 5.12 -9.88
CA LEU A 189 -38.37 6.21 -10.61
C LEU A 189 -38.26 6.05 -12.14
N LEU A 190 -37.11 5.56 -12.63
CA LEU A 190 -36.85 5.34 -14.05
C LEU A 190 -37.56 4.10 -14.62
N PHE A 191 -37.80 3.07 -13.82
CA PHE A 191 -38.44 1.80 -14.20
C PHE A 191 -39.58 1.42 -13.22
N PRO A 192 -40.67 2.21 -13.12
CA PRO A 192 -41.67 2.11 -12.04
C PRO A 192 -42.56 0.85 -12.05
N ARG A 193 -42.31 -0.10 -12.96
CA ARG A 193 -42.98 -1.41 -13.03
C ARG A 193 -42.02 -2.58 -12.78
N VAL A 194 -40.77 -2.31 -12.44
CA VAL A 194 -39.71 -3.29 -12.25
C VAL A 194 -39.23 -3.21 -10.79
N PRO A 195 -39.21 -4.32 -10.04
CA PRO A 195 -38.65 -4.31 -8.69
C PRO A 195 -37.14 -4.10 -8.75
N VAL A 196 -36.62 -3.24 -7.87
CA VAL A 196 -35.18 -2.95 -7.72
C VAL A 196 -34.71 -3.48 -6.37
N SER A 197 -33.80 -4.45 -6.40
CA SER A 197 -33.11 -4.99 -5.22
C SER A 197 -31.83 -4.20 -4.90
N ARG A 198 -31.31 -4.33 -3.67
CA ARG A 198 -30.12 -3.60 -3.17
C ARG A 198 -29.09 -4.53 -2.53
N TYR A 199 -28.95 -5.73 -3.08
CA TYR A 199 -28.00 -6.73 -2.61
C TYR A 199 -26.58 -6.43 -3.11
N ASP A 200 -25.57 -6.89 -2.37
CA ASP A 200 -24.21 -6.95 -2.90
C ASP A 200 -24.18 -7.98 -4.04
N ALA A 201 -23.92 -7.50 -5.25
CA ALA A 201 -23.94 -8.33 -6.44
C ALA A 201 -22.83 -9.40 -6.48
N ALA A 202 -21.85 -9.36 -5.56
CA ALA A 202 -20.89 -10.45 -5.38
C ALA A 202 -21.54 -11.73 -4.81
N HIS A 203 -22.74 -11.58 -4.24
CA HIS A 203 -23.56 -12.61 -3.60
C HIS A 203 -25.00 -12.57 -4.16
N ILE A 204 -25.18 -12.16 -5.44
CA ILE A 204 -26.51 -12.03 -6.04
C ILE A 204 -27.25 -13.37 -6.10
N ASP A 205 -26.53 -14.47 -6.31
CA ASP A 205 -27.08 -15.82 -6.30
C ASP A 205 -27.51 -16.29 -4.90
N ASP A 206 -26.92 -15.74 -3.83
CA ASP A 206 -27.28 -16.08 -2.46
C ASP A 206 -28.50 -15.29 -1.95
N HIS A 207 -28.76 -14.10 -2.51
CA HIS A 207 -29.74 -13.15 -1.99
C HIS A 207 -30.96 -12.90 -2.87
N LEU A 208 -30.85 -13.07 -4.19
CA LEU A 208 -31.97 -12.85 -5.11
C LEU A 208 -33.01 -13.97 -4.94
N ASP A 209 -34.30 -13.63 -4.99
CA ASP A 209 -35.40 -14.60 -4.88
C ASP A 209 -35.20 -15.75 -5.88
N VAL A 210 -35.29 -17.00 -5.42
CA VAL A 210 -35.06 -18.21 -6.22
C VAL A 210 -35.99 -18.27 -7.44
N ALA A 211 -37.18 -17.65 -7.38
CA ALA A 211 -38.10 -17.55 -8.51
C ALA A 211 -37.57 -16.67 -9.66
N ILE A 212 -36.54 -15.85 -9.43
CA ILE A 212 -35.90 -15.02 -10.45
C ILE A 212 -34.76 -15.82 -11.08
N GLU A 213 -35.10 -16.60 -12.11
CA GLU A 213 -34.17 -17.37 -12.94
C GLU A 213 -33.92 -16.67 -14.29
N PRO A 214 -32.96 -15.74 -14.38
CA PRO A 214 -32.71 -15.00 -15.62
C PRO A 214 -32.25 -15.91 -16.76
N SER A 215 -32.72 -15.59 -17.96
CA SER A 215 -32.27 -16.20 -19.23
C SER A 215 -31.16 -15.42 -19.90
N VAL A 216 -30.98 -14.15 -19.49
CA VAL A 216 -29.90 -13.27 -19.90
C VAL A 216 -29.36 -12.51 -18.69
N VAL A 217 -28.04 -12.35 -18.60
CA VAL A 217 -27.39 -11.40 -17.69
C VAL A 217 -26.65 -10.35 -18.51
N LEU A 218 -26.90 -9.07 -18.24
CA LEU A 218 -26.10 -7.94 -18.71
C LEU A 218 -25.41 -7.32 -17.50
N MET A 219 -24.09 -7.11 -17.52
CA MET A 219 -23.40 -6.51 -16.37
C MET A 219 -22.13 -5.72 -16.69
N ASN A 220 -21.87 -4.71 -15.86
CA ASN A 220 -20.62 -3.95 -15.79
C ASN A 220 -20.21 -3.84 -14.29
N PRO A 221 -19.71 -4.93 -13.68
CA PRO A 221 -19.36 -4.96 -12.26
C PRO A 221 -18.20 -4.02 -11.90
N PRO A 222 -18.09 -3.56 -10.64
CA PRO A 222 -16.97 -2.74 -10.18
C PRO A 222 -15.63 -3.48 -10.34
N PHE A 223 -14.63 -2.80 -10.89
CA PHE A 223 -13.42 -3.47 -11.37
C PHE A 223 -12.43 -3.90 -10.28
N SER A 224 -12.42 -3.29 -9.07
CA SER A 224 -11.45 -3.67 -8.01
C SER A 224 -11.89 -3.41 -6.56
N VAL A 225 -13.19 -3.25 -6.29
CA VAL A 225 -13.73 -2.92 -4.96
C VAL A 225 -14.76 -3.97 -4.55
N ALA A 226 -14.65 -4.51 -3.33
CA ALA A 226 -15.72 -5.27 -2.70
C ALA A 226 -16.47 -4.37 -1.71
N ALA A 227 -17.76 -4.62 -1.49
CA ALA A 227 -18.56 -3.82 -0.56
C ALA A 227 -17.93 -3.82 0.85
N TYR A 228 -17.83 -2.63 1.45
CA TYR A 228 -17.34 -2.39 2.82
C TYR A 228 -15.85 -2.75 3.10
N VAL A 229 -14.98 -2.79 2.09
CA VAL A 229 -13.53 -3.04 2.27
C VAL A 229 -12.69 -1.88 1.71
N ASP A 230 -11.87 -1.26 2.57
CA ASP A 230 -10.82 -0.32 2.14
C ASP A 230 -9.65 -1.09 1.51
N GLY A 231 -9.54 -1.07 0.18
CA GLY A 231 -8.39 -1.58 -0.58
C GLY A 231 -8.74 -2.27 -1.89
N HIS A 232 -7.74 -2.51 -2.73
CA HIS A 232 -7.91 -3.28 -3.97
C HIS A 232 -8.19 -4.76 -3.66
N VAL A 233 -9.42 -5.20 -3.89
CA VAL A 233 -9.81 -6.61 -3.79
C VAL A 233 -9.60 -7.25 -5.16
N ALA A 234 -8.48 -7.96 -5.30
CA ALA A 234 -7.94 -8.44 -6.58
C ALA A 234 -8.78 -9.53 -7.28
N ASP A 235 -9.94 -9.89 -6.73
CA ASP A 235 -10.92 -10.84 -7.25
C ASP A 235 -12.38 -10.34 -7.23
N ALA A 236 -12.65 -9.08 -6.87
CA ALA A 236 -14.01 -8.54 -6.76
C ALA A 236 -14.86 -8.76 -8.04
N ALA A 237 -14.37 -8.31 -9.20
CA ALA A 237 -15.06 -8.49 -10.47
C ALA A 237 -15.33 -9.97 -10.81
N TRP A 238 -14.44 -10.89 -10.41
CA TRP A 238 -14.64 -12.34 -10.62
C TRP A 238 -15.75 -12.90 -9.72
N ARG A 239 -15.93 -12.38 -8.49
CA ARG A 239 -17.04 -12.79 -7.59
C ARG A 239 -18.40 -12.37 -8.15
N HIS A 240 -18.55 -11.10 -8.52
CA HIS A 240 -19.75 -10.59 -9.19
C HIS A 240 -20.11 -11.44 -10.42
N PHE A 241 -19.12 -11.66 -11.29
CA PHE A 241 -19.24 -12.45 -12.50
C PHE A 241 -19.63 -13.91 -12.24
N SER A 242 -18.99 -14.57 -11.27
CA SER A 242 -19.27 -15.96 -10.90
C SER A 242 -20.66 -16.12 -10.27
N SER A 243 -21.07 -15.19 -9.40
CA SER A 243 -22.40 -15.22 -8.77
C SER A 243 -23.50 -14.96 -9.79
N ALA A 244 -23.34 -13.99 -10.69
CA ALA A 244 -24.29 -13.77 -11.78
C ALA A 244 -24.35 -14.94 -12.78
N PHE A 245 -23.22 -15.62 -13.05
CA PHE A 245 -23.19 -16.85 -13.83
C PHE A 245 -23.86 -18.03 -13.11
N ALA A 246 -23.72 -18.15 -11.79
CA ALA A 246 -24.39 -19.18 -10.99
C ALA A 246 -25.92 -19.00 -11.07
N ARG A 247 -26.41 -17.76 -10.93
CA ARG A 247 -27.83 -17.39 -11.03
C ARG A 247 -28.45 -17.51 -12.43
N LEU A 248 -27.66 -17.40 -13.50
CA LEU A 248 -28.13 -17.60 -14.87
C LEU A 248 -28.74 -19.00 -15.06
N ARG A 249 -29.89 -19.14 -15.71
CA ARG A 249 -30.49 -20.46 -15.99
C ARG A 249 -29.67 -21.26 -17.00
N SER A 250 -29.81 -22.59 -17.00
CA SER A 250 -29.17 -23.46 -18.01
C SER A 250 -29.58 -23.06 -19.43
N GLY A 251 -28.61 -22.97 -20.36
CA GLY A 251 -28.82 -22.47 -21.72
C GLY A 251 -29.08 -20.95 -21.82
N GLY A 252 -28.94 -20.18 -20.74
CA GLY A 252 -28.96 -18.72 -20.78
C GLY A 252 -27.63 -18.13 -21.28
N ARG A 253 -27.60 -16.80 -21.53
CA ARG A 253 -26.40 -16.06 -21.97
C ARG A 253 -26.01 -14.96 -20.96
N LEU A 254 -24.73 -14.88 -20.61
CA LEU A 254 -24.15 -13.80 -19.81
C LEU A 254 -23.25 -12.93 -20.70
N VAL A 255 -23.43 -11.62 -20.63
CA VAL A 255 -22.54 -10.62 -21.24
C VAL A 255 -22.02 -9.69 -20.15
N ALA A 256 -20.70 -9.67 -19.97
CA ALA A 256 -20.04 -8.85 -18.96
C ALA A 256 -18.97 -7.94 -19.55
N ILE A 257 -19.00 -6.68 -19.14
CA ILE A 257 -17.91 -5.71 -19.29
C ILE A 257 -17.05 -5.79 -18.03
N THR A 258 -15.79 -6.18 -18.15
CA THR A 258 -14.87 -6.31 -17.01
C THR A 258 -13.54 -5.59 -17.31
N GLY A 259 -12.61 -5.48 -16.35
CA GLY A 259 -11.29 -4.91 -16.62
C GLY A 259 -10.46 -5.83 -17.54
N THR A 260 -9.62 -5.29 -18.44
CA THR A 260 -8.85 -6.06 -19.43
C THR A 260 -8.10 -7.26 -18.87
N GLY A 261 -7.59 -7.16 -17.64
CA GLY A 261 -6.86 -8.21 -16.95
C GLY A 261 -7.67 -9.47 -16.62
N LEU A 262 -9.01 -9.41 -16.61
CA LEU A 262 -9.88 -10.58 -16.38
C LEU A 262 -10.13 -11.35 -17.68
N SER A 263 -9.07 -11.98 -18.20
CA SER A 263 -9.07 -12.73 -19.47
C SER A 263 -8.78 -14.22 -19.24
N PRO A 264 -9.37 -15.16 -20.01
CA PRO A 264 -8.90 -16.55 -20.06
C PRO A 264 -7.45 -16.69 -20.58
N GLU A 265 -6.93 -15.67 -21.27
CA GLU A 265 -5.52 -15.59 -21.71
C GLU A 265 -4.57 -15.26 -20.56
N ASN A 266 -5.08 -14.70 -19.45
CA ASN A 266 -4.26 -14.34 -18.29
C ASN A 266 -4.00 -15.59 -17.43
N PRO A 267 -2.73 -16.00 -17.20
CA PRO A 267 -2.41 -17.18 -16.40
C PRO A 267 -3.01 -17.17 -14.98
N LYS A 268 -3.25 -16.00 -14.38
CA LYS A 268 -3.92 -15.88 -13.07
C LYS A 268 -5.37 -16.40 -13.11
N TRP A 269 -6.08 -16.16 -14.20
CA TRP A 269 -7.52 -16.39 -14.32
C TRP A 269 -7.89 -17.60 -15.15
N ARG A 270 -6.98 -18.07 -16.01
CA ARG A 270 -7.19 -19.25 -16.86
C ARG A 270 -7.75 -20.47 -16.10
N PRO A 271 -7.22 -20.91 -14.94
CA PRO A 271 -7.78 -22.05 -14.20
C PRO A 271 -9.17 -21.80 -13.59
N ALA A 272 -9.61 -20.55 -13.51
CA ALA A 272 -10.95 -20.18 -13.08
C ALA A 272 -11.94 -20.20 -14.26
N PHE A 273 -11.52 -19.71 -15.42
CA PHE A 273 -12.26 -19.85 -16.68
C PHE A 273 -12.38 -21.31 -17.14
N GLU A 274 -11.32 -22.13 -17.02
CA GLU A 274 -11.36 -23.57 -17.37
C GLU A 274 -12.35 -24.34 -16.50
N ARG A 275 -12.47 -24.00 -15.20
CA ARG A 275 -13.53 -24.56 -14.34
C ARG A 275 -14.92 -24.05 -14.72
N LEU A 276 -15.06 -22.78 -15.07
CA LEU A 276 -16.33 -22.24 -15.55
C LEU A 276 -16.78 -22.94 -16.85
N GLN A 277 -15.85 -23.29 -17.74
CA GLN A 277 -16.15 -24.00 -18.99
C GLN A 277 -16.74 -25.42 -18.79
N GLN A 278 -16.70 -25.96 -17.56
CA GLN A 278 -17.39 -27.20 -17.22
C GLN A 278 -18.92 -27.03 -17.10
N GLN A 279 -19.41 -25.79 -16.98
CA GLN A 279 -20.82 -25.44 -16.81
C GLN A 279 -21.33 -24.43 -17.85
N GLY A 280 -20.42 -23.80 -18.58
CA GLY A 280 -20.70 -22.84 -19.65
C GLY A 280 -19.67 -22.93 -20.77
N THR A 281 -19.79 -22.08 -21.78
CA THR A 281 -18.85 -21.97 -22.89
C THR A 281 -18.59 -20.50 -23.14
N VAL A 282 -17.31 -20.09 -23.10
CA VAL A 282 -16.93 -18.73 -23.53
C VAL A 282 -17.01 -18.70 -25.05
N ILE A 283 -17.99 -17.99 -25.60
CA ILE A 283 -18.17 -17.90 -27.07
C ILE A 283 -17.42 -16.70 -27.66
N PHE A 284 -17.14 -15.68 -26.84
CA PHE A 284 -16.41 -14.48 -27.27
C PHE A 284 -15.72 -13.80 -26.10
N THR A 285 -14.52 -13.28 -26.35
CA THR A 285 -13.87 -12.33 -25.44
C THR A 285 -12.92 -11.42 -26.21
N ALA A 286 -13.01 -10.11 -25.97
CA ALA A 286 -12.16 -9.12 -26.64
C ALA A 286 -11.86 -7.94 -25.71
N ALA A 287 -10.62 -7.44 -25.75
CA ALA A 287 -10.25 -6.21 -25.06
C ALA A 287 -10.86 -4.99 -25.77
N ILE A 288 -11.07 -3.91 -25.02
CA ILE A 288 -11.63 -2.63 -25.47
C ILE A 288 -10.71 -1.52 -24.97
N ASP A 289 -10.27 -0.66 -25.88
CA ASP A 289 -9.43 0.48 -25.55
C ASP A 289 -10.13 1.46 -24.61
N GLY A 290 -9.40 1.96 -23.61
CA GLY A 290 -9.93 2.90 -22.62
C GLY A 290 -10.48 4.20 -23.20
N ARG A 291 -10.12 4.57 -24.44
CA ARG A 291 -10.70 5.71 -25.18
C ARG A 291 -12.23 5.65 -25.28
N VAL A 292 -12.85 4.45 -25.31
CA VAL A 292 -14.31 4.29 -25.32
C VAL A 292 -14.96 4.92 -24.08
N TYR A 293 -14.26 4.93 -22.94
CA TYR A 293 -14.71 5.53 -21.69
C TYR A 293 -14.25 6.99 -21.49
N ALA A 294 -13.49 7.59 -22.43
CA ALA A 294 -12.89 8.91 -22.23
C ALA A 294 -13.91 10.03 -21.93
N ARG A 295 -15.10 9.99 -22.56
CA ARG A 295 -16.20 10.92 -22.27
C ARG A 295 -16.79 10.77 -20.86
N HIS A 296 -16.66 9.58 -20.28
CA HIS A 296 -17.05 9.25 -18.90
C HIS A 296 -15.89 9.47 -17.90
N GLY A 297 -14.81 10.13 -18.35
CA GLY A 297 -13.74 10.63 -17.48
C GLY A 297 -12.71 9.58 -17.07
N THR A 298 -12.60 8.46 -17.76
CA THR A 298 -11.55 7.45 -17.53
C THR A 298 -10.96 6.92 -18.84
N THR A 299 -9.75 6.36 -18.76
CA THR A 299 -9.07 5.65 -19.85
C THR A 299 -8.66 4.23 -19.42
N VAL A 300 -9.37 3.67 -18.43
CA VAL A 300 -9.21 2.26 -18.03
C VAL A 300 -9.67 1.37 -19.19
N GLU A 301 -8.79 0.49 -19.64
CA GLU A 301 -9.14 -0.52 -20.64
C GLU A 301 -10.09 -1.57 -20.05
N THR A 302 -11.06 -2.01 -20.85
CA THR A 302 -12.08 -2.99 -20.44
C THR A 302 -12.09 -4.19 -21.39
N ARG A 303 -12.92 -5.19 -21.11
CA ARG A 303 -13.06 -6.41 -21.91
C ARG A 303 -14.52 -6.82 -21.94
N LEU A 304 -15.07 -7.05 -23.13
CA LEU A 304 -16.36 -7.71 -23.30
C LEU A 304 -16.13 -9.22 -23.30
N THR A 305 -16.89 -9.96 -22.50
CA THR A 305 -16.89 -11.43 -22.51
C THR A 305 -18.34 -11.91 -22.58
N VAL A 306 -18.60 -12.84 -23.51
CA VAL A 306 -19.91 -13.48 -23.75
C VAL A 306 -19.80 -14.97 -23.46
N ILE A 307 -20.74 -15.48 -22.66
CA ILE A 307 -20.77 -16.87 -22.21
C ILE A 307 -22.18 -17.42 -22.35
N ASP A 308 -22.32 -18.59 -22.99
CA ASP A 308 -23.54 -19.38 -22.92
C ASP A 308 -23.42 -20.42 -21.79
N LYS A 309 -24.46 -20.60 -20.97
CA LYS A 309 -24.47 -21.59 -19.87
C LYS A 309 -24.80 -23.00 -20.39
N VAL A 310 -23.93 -23.46 -21.28
CA VAL A 310 -23.88 -24.80 -21.87
C VAL A 310 -22.45 -25.33 -21.71
N PRO A 311 -22.23 -26.48 -21.04
CA PRO A 311 -20.89 -27.04 -20.83
C PRO A 311 -20.07 -27.19 -22.12
N ASN A 312 -18.80 -26.78 -22.09
CA ASN A 312 -17.86 -27.01 -23.18
C ASN A 312 -17.28 -28.43 -23.09
N ALA A 313 -17.27 -29.15 -24.22
CA ALA A 313 -16.68 -30.48 -24.31
C ALA A 313 -15.14 -30.49 -24.14
N ASP A 314 -14.47 -29.36 -24.42
CA ASP A 314 -13.06 -29.13 -24.12
C ASP A 314 -12.91 -27.85 -23.27
N PRO A 315 -12.92 -27.98 -21.93
CA PRO A 315 -12.81 -26.85 -21.03
C PRO A 315 -11.50 -26.06 -21.15
N SER A 316 -10.46 -26.63 -21.78
CA SER A 316 -9.15 -25.98 -21.97
C SER A 316 -9.09 -25.05 -23.18
N ARG A 317 -10.06 -25.18 -24.10
CA ARG A 317 -10.12 -24.45 -25.38
C ARG A 317 -11.02 -23.23 -25.30
N PHE A 318 -10.44 -22.07 -25.59
CA PHE A 318 -11.11 -20.77 -25.62
C PHE A 318 -11.18 -20.23 -27.05
N PRO A 319 -12.14 -19.33 -27.37
CA PRO A 319 -12.13 -18.60 -28.62
C PRO A 319 -10.89 -17.71 -28.70
N ALA A 320 -10.29 -17.60 -29.88
CA ALA A 320 -9.20 -16.68 -30.12
C ALA A 320 -9.72 -15.24 -29.98
N SER A 321 -9.07 -14.43 -29.14
CA SER A 321 -9.43 -13.01 -29.00
C SER A 321 -9.09 -12.27 -30.31
N PRO A 322 -10.03 -11.50 -30.91
CA PRO A 322 -9.74 -10.67 -32.09
C PRO A 322 -8.72 -9.53 -31.84
N GLY A 323 -8.29 -9.35 -30.59
CA GLY A 323 -7.34 -8.32 -30.17
C GLY A 323 -7.99 -7.31 -29.23
N LYS A 324 -7.62 -6.03 -29.40
CA LYS A 324 -8.19 -4.90 -28.67
C LYS A 324 -8.97 -4.00 -29.62
N ALA A 325 -10.27 -3.86 -29.39
CA ALA A 325 -11.13 -2.95 -30.15
C ALA A 325 -10.75 -1.49 -29.83
N PRO A 326 -10.37 -0.66 -30.82
CA PRO A 326 -10.06 0.75 -30.61
C PRO A 326 -11.31 1.60 -30.37
N ASP A 327 -12.47 1.13 -30.84
CA ASP A 327 -13.77 1.81 -30.79
C ASP A 327 -14.94 0.81 -30.73
N VAL A 328 -16.16 1.34 -30.58
CA VAL A 328 -17.39 0.55 -30.47
C VAL A 328 -17.88 0.01 -31.83
N GLU A 329 -17.49 0.64 -32.94
CA GLU A 329 -17.74 0.16 -34.29
C GLU A 329 -16.99 -1.13 -34.61
N THR A 330 -15.71 -1.21 -34.24
CA THR A 330 -14.88 -2.42 -34.37
C THR A 330 -15.40 -3.53 -33.47
N LEU A 331 -15.84 -3.19 -32.25
CA LEU A 331 -16.47 -4.18 -31.37
C LEU A 331 -17.80 -4.69 -31.94
N LEU A 332 -18.61 -3.82 -32.57
CA LEU A 332 -19.87 -4.19 -33.22
C LEU A 332 -19.66 -5.17 -34.37
N SER A 333 -18.65 -4.96 -35.24
CA SER A 333 -18.39 -5.89 -36.33
C SER A 333 -18.01 -7.27 -35.81
N TRP A 334 -17.12 -7.34 -34.80
CA TRP A 334 -16.71 -8.60 -34.19
C TRP A 334 -17.84 -9.38 -33.49
N ILE A 335 -18.83 -8.70 -32.88
CA ILE A 335 -19.98 -9.39 -32.27
C ILE A 335 -21.09 -9.74 -33.27
N THR A 336 -21.01 -9.30 -34.52
CA THR A 336 -22.04 -9.62 -35.54
C THR A 336 -21.96 -11.09 -35.95
N ASP A 337 -20.78 -11.70 -35.86
CA ASP A 337 -20.53 -13.11 -36.20
C ASP A 337 -20.77 -14.09 -35.03
N LEU A 338 -21.36 -13.64 -33.92
CA LEU A 338 -21.64 -14.51 -32.77
C LEU A 338 -22.67 -15.60 -33.11
N PRO A 339 -22.50 -16.83 -32.58
CA PRO A 339 -23.49 -17.87 -32.78
C PRO A 339 -24.84 -17.46 -32.16
N PRO A 340 -25.97 -17.76 -32.82
CA PRO A 340 -27.30 -17.49 -32.27
C PRO A 340 -27.46 -18.24 -30.95
N ARG A 341 -28.01 -17.55 -29.95
CA ARG A 341 -28.23 -18.15 -28.62
C ARG A 341 -29.19 -19.33 -28.75
N THR A 342 -28.77 -20.50 -28.28
CA THR A 342 -29.64 -21.69 -28.20
C THR A 342 -30.81 -21.38 -27.25
N PRO A 343 -32.08 -21.39 -27.72
CA PRO A 343 -33.20 -21.04 -26.84
C PRO A 343 -33.35 -22.10 -25.74
N GLY A 344 -33.03 -21.73 -24.50
CA GLY A 344 -33.22 -22.59 -23.34
C GLY A 344 -34.70 -22.91 -23.10
N GLY A 345 -35.14 -24.07 -23.57
CA GLY A 345 -36.36 -24.78 -23.12
C GLY A 345 -37.71 -24.26 -23.62
N PHE A 346 -37.80 -23.05 -24.16
CA PHE A 346 -39.06 -22.50 -24.70
C PHE A 346 -38.95 -22.29 -26.21
N PRO A 347 -39.82 -22.90 -27.03
CA PRO A 347 -39.97 -22.47 -28.41
C PRO A 347 -40.63 -21.09 -28.42
N ASP A 348 -40.10 -20.15 -29.20
CA ASP A 348 -40.78 -18.88 -29.53
C ASP A 348 -41.97 -19.14 -30.48
N SER A 349 -42.96 -19.89 -30.00
CA SER A 349 -44.19 -20.21 -30.73
C SER A 349 -45.16 -19.03 -30.90
N ILE A 350 -44.74 -17.81 -30.54
CA ILE A 350 -45.51 -16.57 -30.71
C ILE A 350 -44.68 -15.49 -31.44
N GLY A 351 -43.36 -15.43 -31.23
CA GLY A 351 -42.46 -14.49 -31.94
C GLY A 351 -42.18 -14.90 -33.40
N ALA A 352 -41.78 -16.16 -33.63
CA ALA A 352 -41.48 -16.65 -34.98
C ALA A 352 -42.74 -17.03 -35.79
N LEU A 353 -43.90 -17.11 -35.13
CA LEU A 353 -45.14 -17.63 -35.73
C LEU A 353 -46.21 -16.54 -35.97
N SER A 354 -46.00 -15.29 -35.54
CA SER A 354 -46.95 -14.19 -35.78
C SER A 354 -47.14 -13.87 -37.28
N ASN A 355 -46.12 -14.12 -38.12
CA ASN A 355 -46.22 -13.97 -39.57
C ASN A 355 -46.72 -15.23 -40.31
N GLY A 356 -46.84 -16.38 -39.64
CA GLY A 356 -47.20 -17.67 -40.26
C GLY A 356 -48.49 -18.31 -39.77
N ILE A 357 -48.79 -18.23 -38.46
CA ILE A 357 -49.86 -19.02 -37.83
C ILE A 357 -51.25 -18.37 -37.87
N LEU A 358 -51.36 -17.05 -38.09
CA LEU A 358 -52.67 -16.41 -38.32
C LEU A 358 -53.44 -17.02 -39.51
N ARG A 359 -52.75 -17.67 -40.45
CA ARG A 359 -53.38 -18.43 -41.56
C ARG A 359 -53.82 -19.86 -41.20
N ASN A 360 -53.25 -20.49 -40.17
CA ASN A 360 -53.49 -21.91 -39.85
C ASN A 360 -54.23 -22.16 -38.53
N ALA A 361 -54.18 -21.23 -37.56
CA ALA A 361 -54.86 -21.40 -36.27
C ALA A 361 -56.40 -21.44 -36.40
N ALA A 362 -56.96 -20.75 -37.40
CA ALA A 362 -58.40 -20.78 -37.70
C ALA A 362 -58.92 -22.20 -38.04
N MET A 363 -58.07 -23.10 -38.55
CA MET A 363 -58.48 -24.47 -38.93
C MET A 363 -58.43 -25.50 -37.79
N ARG A 364 -57.83 -25.18 -36.62
CA ARG A 364 -57.57 -26.19 -35.57
C ARG A 364 -58.21 -25.93 -34.20
N MET A 365 -59.16 -25.00 -34.11
CA MET A 365 -60.05 -24.87 -32.95
C MET A 365 -61.12 -25.97 -32.84
N ALA A 366 -61.13 -26.98 -33.73
CA ALA A 366 -62.19 -27.99 -33.85
C ALA A 366 -61.96 -29.31 -33.09
N ALA A 367 -60.81 -29.53 -32.44
CA ALA A 367 -60.50 -30.75 -31.68
C ALA A 367 -59.97 -30.40 -30.28
N ARG A 368 -60.85 -30.31 -29.27
CA ARG A 368 -61.13 -31.39 -28.29
C ARG A 368 -59.88 -31.79 -27.49
N SER A 369 -59.70 -31.35 -26.24
CA SER A 369 -60.45 -31.75 -25.03
C SER A 369 -60.26 -33.21 -24.60
N ALA A 370 -59.23 -33.50 -23.79
CA ALA A 370 -59.22 -34.62 -22.81
C ALA A 370 -58.00 -34.60 -21.84
N ALA A 371 -58.27 -34.33 -20.55
CA ALA A 371 -57.69 -34.95 -19.33
C ALA A 371 -56.16 -34.89 -18.98
N ARG A 372 -55.68 -35.14 -17.73
CA ARG A 372 -56.11 -34.86 -16.32
C ARG A 372 -55.03 -35.41 -15.33
N ALA A 373 -54.64 -34.68 -14.26
CA ALA A 373 -54.12 -35.11 -12.91
C ALA A 373 -53.00 -36.21 -12.74
N ALA A 374 -52.17 -36.33 -11.68
CA ALA A 374 -51.72 -35.49 -10.53
C ALA A 374 -50.40 -36.08 -9.85
N PRO A 375 -50.12 -36.15 -8.50
CA PRO A 375 -48.87 -35.63 -7.87
C PRO A 375 -48.09 -36.62 -6.92
N VAL A 376 -47.50 -36.15 -5.77
CA VAL A 376 -46.88 -36.89 -4.59
C VAL A 376 -45.33 -37.14 -4.68
N VAL A 377 -44.40 -36.92 -3.71
CA VAL A 377 -44.30 -36.28 -2.34
C VAL A 377 -42.83 -35.86 -1.98
N ALA A 378 -42.44 -35.62 -0.69
CA ALA A 378 -41.13 -35.12 -0.21
C ALA A 378 -40.62 -35.73 1.14
N SER A 379 -39.34 -35.53 1.55
CA SER A 379 -38.72 -35.41 2.93
C SER A 379 -37.21 -35.86 2.97
N PRO A 380 -36.44 -35.77 4.09
CA PRO A 380 -35.88 -34.57 4.74
C PRO A 380 -34.32 -34.64 5.03
N ALA A 381 -33.78 -33.77 5.91
CA ALA A 381 -32.35 -33.42 6.06
C ALA A 381 -31.55 -34.09 7.23
N ALA A 382 -30.24 -33.79 7.32
CA ALA A 382 -29.29 -34.27 8.36
C ALA A 382 -28.41 -33.14 8.98
N SER A 383 -27.80 -33.38 10.14
CA SER A 383 -27.28 -32.36 11.09
C SER A 383 -25.74 -32.35 11.32
N ARG A 384 -25.22 -31.27 11.95
CA ARG A 384 -23.79 -30.96 12.22
C ARG A 384 -23.39 -31.13 13.71
N VAL A 385 -22.08 -31.23 14.00
CA VAL A 385 -21.47 -31.10 15.36
C VAL A 385 -20.14 -30.30 15.28
N THR A 386 -19.76 -29.59 16.37
CA THR A 386 -18.57 -28.70 16.50
C THR A 386 -17.95 -28.76 17.92
N TRP A 387 -16.65 -28.41 18.10
CA TRP A 387 -16.00 -28.15 19.41
C TRP A 387 -14.85 -27.08 19.33
N PRO A 388 -14.41 -26.42 20.45
CA PRO A 388 -13.67 -25.14 20.43
C PRO A 388 -12.24 -25.11 21.08
N VAL A 389 -11.65 -23.90 21.22
CA VAL A 389 -10.22 -23.58 21.51
C VAL A 389 -10.00 -22.81 22.84
N ARG A 390 -8.78 -22.80 23.43
CA ARG A 390 -8.35 -21.94 24.57
C ARG A 390 -6.93 -21.33 24.44
N ALA A 391 -6.56 -20.42 25.36
CA ALA A 391 -5.64 -19.27 25.16
C ALA A 391 -4.28 -19.28 25.92
N ALA A 392 -3.53 -18.16 25.85
CA ALA A 392 -2.07 -18.02 26.13
C ALA A 392 -1.66 -17.15 27.35
N ALA A 393 -0.35 -17.04 27.65
CA ALA A 393 0.24 -16.29 28.79
C ALA A 393 1.55 -15.50 28.46
N GLN A 394 2.05 -14.65 29.38
CA GLN A 394 3.00 -13.53 29.14
C GLN A 394 4.44 -13.70 29.71
N VAL A 395 5.42 -12.86 29.29
CA VAL A 395 6.85 -12.86 29.75
C VAL A 395 7.45 -11.43 29.91
N THR A 396 8.57 -11.29 30.65
CA THR A 396 9.18 -10.06 31.24
C THR A 396 10.64 -9.78 30.72
N PRO A 397 11.19 -8.55 30.70
CA PRO A 397 12.42 -8.21 29.93
C PRO A 397 13.74 -7.95 30.72
N VAL A 398 14.91 -8.01 30.04
CA VAL A 398 16.29 -7.80 30.58
C VAL A 398 17.20 -6.96 29.64
N ARG A 399 18.34 -6.44 30.16
CA ARG A 399 19.32 -5.47 29.55
C ARG A 399 20.45 -6.11 28.67
N PRO A 400 21.18 -5.33 27.83
CA PRO A 400 22.36 -5.78 27.06
C PRO A 400 23.70 -5.06 27.38
N VAL A 401 24.81 -5.55 26.78
CA VAL A 401 26.20 -5.04 26.87
C VAL A 401 26.88 -5.08 25.47
N MET A 402 27.95 -4.28 25.28
CA MET A 402 28.66 -4.00 24.01
C MET A 402 29.56 -5.13 23.48
N ALA A 403 29.96 -5.04 22.20
CA ALA A 403 30.82 -6.00 21.50
C ALA A 403 32.09 -5.37 20.88
N SER A 404 33.19 -6.12 20.86
CA SER A 404 34.42 -5.81 20.11
C SER A 404 34.57 -6.70 18.86
N SER A 405 35.46 -6.32 17.93
CA SER A 405 35.71 -7.04 16.68
C SER A 405 37.21 -7.12 16.35
N THR A 406 37.66 -8.30 15.93
CA THR A 406 38.99 -8.58 15.38
C THR A 406 38.79 -9.25 14.02
N PRO A 407 39.55 -8.90 12.97
CA PRO A 407 39.41 -9.49 11.63
C PRO A 407 39.83 -10.97 11.60
N ALA A 408 39.34 -11.71 10.59
CA ALA A 408 39.54 -13.16 10.44
C ALA A 408 40.61 -13.50 9.39
N LEU A 409 41.34 -14.59 9.62
CA LEU A 409 42.34 -15.15 8.70
C LEU A 409 41.68 -16.05 7.63
N PRO A 410 42.25 -16.13 6.41
CA PRO A 410 41.74 -17.01 5.36
C PRO A 410 41.96 -18.49 5.68
N LEU A 411 40.97 -19.33 5.31
CA LEU A 411 41.00 -20.78 5.53
C LEU A 411 41.53 -21.49 4.28
N ALA A 412 42.55 -22.33 4.42
CA ALA A 412 43.01 -23.19 3.32
C ALA A 412 42.11 -24.45 3.22
N TYR A 413 41.66 -24.80 2.01
CA TYR A 413 40.84 -25.98 1.76
C TYR A 413 41.11 -26.58 0.36
N GLU A 414 40.74 -27.85 0.20
CA GLU A 414 40.81 -28.60 -1.06
C GLU A 414 39.39 -29.06 -1.43
N LEU A 415 38.98 -28.87 -2.68
CA LEU A 415 37.68 -29.34 -3.18
C LEU A 415 37.79 -30.77 -3.70
N ARG A 416 36.86 -31.65 -3.31
CA ARG A 416 36.73 -33.01 -3.83
C ARG A 416 35.27 -33.36 -4.06
N ASP A 417 34.95 -33.77 -5.27
CA ASP A 417 33.59 -34.21 -5.62
C ASP A 417 33.27 -35.55 -4.95
N CYS A 418 32.25 -35.56 -4.11
CA CYS A 418 31.63 -36.78 -3.62
C CYS A 418 30.12 -36.56 -3.40
N MET A 419 29.32 -37.53 -3.86
CA MET A 419 27.87 -37.58 -3.66
C MET A 419 27.56 -38.75 -2.71
N PRO A 420 27.43 -38.53 -1.39
CA PRO A 420 26.92 -39.55 -0.50
C PRO A 420 25.41 -39.74 -0.71
N GLU A 421 24.92 -40.97 -0.59
CA GLU A 421 23.48 -41.23 -0.44
C GLU A 421 22.98 -40.56 0.86
N GLU A 422 21.72 -40.09 0.84
CA GLU A 422 21.23 -39.09 1.79
C GLU A 422 21.37 -39.49 3.27
N GLY A 423 22.09 -38.67 4.04
CA GLY A 423 21.97 -38.60 5.51
C GLY A 423 23.02 -39.34 6.35
N GLY A 424 23.96 -40.09 5.77
CA GLY A 424 24.99 -40.80 6.53
C GLY A 424 26.29 -40.02 6.77
N ARG A 425 26.99 -40.30 7.88
CA ARG A 425 28.29 -39.68 8.20
C ARG A 425 29.40 -40.35 7.38
N LEU A 426 30.19 -39.58 6.64
CA LEU A 426 31.43 -40.08 6.05
C LEU A 426 32.48 -40.29 7.15
N VAL A 427 32.94 -41.53 7.30
CA VAL A 427 34.05 -41.91 8.19
C VAL A 427 35.16 -42.57 7.37
N LYS A 428 36.42 -42.26 7.68
CA LYS A 428 37.55 -43.06 7.19
C LYS A 428 37.51 -44.42 7.86
N LYS A 429 37.38 -45.48 7.06
CA LYS A 429 37.59 -46.87 7.48
C LYS A 429 38.78 -47.43 6.72
N ILE A 430 39.74 -47.97 7.47
CA ILE A 430 40.87 -48.71 6.90
C ILE A 430 40.29 -49.97 6.25
N GLY A 431 40.48 -50.13 4.95
CA GLY A 431 40.12 -51.35 4.23
C GLY A 431 40.98 -52.54 4.69
N ARG A 432 40.55 -53.77 4.38
CA ARG A 432 41.35 -54.98 4.71
C ARG A 432 42.71 -55.04 3.99
N ASP A 433 42.86 -54.20 2.98
CA ASP A 433 44.04 -53.90 2.17
C ASP A 433 44.90 -52.72 2.72
N GLY A 434 44.58 -52.19 3.90
CA GLY A 434 45.33 -51.12 4.56
C GLY A 434 45.08 -49.71 4.02
N ILE A 435 44.21 -49.56 3.01
CA ILE A 435 43.90 -48.28 2.36
C ILE A 435 42.70 -47.62 3.05
N ASP A 436 42.87 -46.37 3.49
CA ASP A 436 41.79 -45.50 3.97
C ASP A 436 40.73 -45.31 2.88
N ARG A 437 39.52 -45.83 3.10
CA ARG A 437 38.34 -45.52 2.27
C ARG A 437 37.32 -44.73 3.08
N LEU A 438 36.64 -43.79 2.44
CA LEU A 438 35.48 -43.13 3.03
C LEU A 438 34.27 -44.07 2.93
N ALA A 439 33.67 -44.38 4.08
CA ALA A 439 32.46 -45.19 4.18
C ALA A 439 31.34 -44.37 4.83
N VAL A 440 30.12 -44.56 4.35
CA VAL A 440 28.92 -43.96 4.93
C VAL A 440 28.51 -44.74 6.18
N GLU A 441 28.34 -44.06 7.31
CA GLU A 441 27.88 -44.64 8.57
C GLU A 441 26.54 -44.03 8.98
N ASN A 442 25.50 -44.86 9.04
CA ASN A 442 24.18 -44.48 9.52
C ASN A 442 24.16 -44.47 11.06
N ARG A 443 23.71 -43.37 11.67
CA ARG A 443 23.57 -43.22 13.12
C ARG A 443 22.10 -43.17 13.54
N PRO A 444 21.72 -43.76 14.68
CA PRO A 444 20.38 -43.59 15.24
C PRO A 444 20.17 -42.16 15.72
N GLY A 445 18.94 -41.64 15.64
CA GLY A 445 18.61 -40.27 16.05
C GLY A 445 18.92 -39.94 17.52
N SER A 446 19.03 -40.96 18.38
CA SER A 446 19.48 -40.85 19.77
C SER A 446 20.93 -40.38 19.90
N ALA A 447 21.81 -40.65 18.93
CA ALA A 447 23.20 -40.19 18.95
C ALA A 447 23.27 -38.66 19.07
N ASN A 448 22.39 -37.94 18.39
CA ASN A 448 22.34 -36.48 18.43
C ASN A 448 22.10 -35.94 19.86
N LEU A 449 21.39 -36.67 20.73
CA LEU A 449 21.19 -36.27 22.13
C LEU A 449 22.50 -36.38 22.92
N ALA A 450 23.23 -37.49 22.77
CA ALA A 450 24.54 -37.67 23.39
C ALA A 450 25.55 -36.62 22.92
N GLU A 451 25.54 -36.25 21.63
CA GLU A 451 26.38 -35.18 21.08
C GLU A 451 26.06 -33.80 21.70
N THR A 452 24.76 -33.48 21.87
CA THR A 452 24.32 -32.23 22.53
C THR A 452 24.71 -32.23 24.02
N GLN A 453 24.48 -33.34 24.72
CA GLN A 453 24.81 -33.47 26.14
C GLN A 453 26.32 -33.37 26.35
N SER A 454 27.12 -34.01 25.49
CA SER A 454 28.59 -33.91 25.49
C SER A 454 29.11 -32.48 25.32
N PHE A 455 28.40 -31.62 24.57
CA PHE A 455 28.71 -30.18 24.51
C PHE A 455 28.32 -29.43 25.79
N MET A 456 27.13 -29.71 26.36
CA MET A 456 26.65 -29.05 27.58
C MET A 456 27.42 -29.47 28.86
N ASP A 457 27.95 -30.70 28.88
CA ASP A 457 28.82 -31.25 29.92
C ASP A 457 30.31 -30.85 29.77
N ASP A 458 30.63 -29.99 28.80
CA ASP A 458 31.96 -29.44 28.51
C ASP A 458 32.97 -30.43 27.89
N HIS A 459 32.56 -31.68 27.60
CA HIS A 459 33.39 -32.66 26.89
C HIS A 459 33.65 -32.29 25.42
N LYS A 460 32.82 -31.43 24.81
CA LYS A 460 33.01 -30.87 23.46
C LYS A 460 32.96 -29.35 23.48
N ARG A 461 33.91 -28.74 22.77
CA ARG A 461 34.05 -27.27 22.68
C ARG A 461 33.18 -26.62 21.60
N GLU A 462 32.82 -27.39 20.58
CA GLU A 462 32.13 -26.92 19.39
C GLU A 462 30.88 -27.76 19.12
N LEU A 463 29.84 -27.11 18.61
CA LEU A 463 28.56 -27.72 18.24
C LEU A 463 28.10 -27.11 16.92
N ILE A 464 27.83 -27.98 15.94
CA ILE A 464 27.24 -27.60 14.66
C ILE A 464 25.84 -28.21 14.61
N PHE A 465 24.84 -27.41 14.23
CA PHE A 465 23.46 -27.86 14.07
C PHE A 465 22.84 -27.26 12.81
N SER A 466 22.02 -28.06 12.12
CA SER A 466 21.21 -27.64 10.97
C SER A 466 19.78 -27.30 11.40
N ASP A 467 18.90 -26.91 10.46
CA ASP A 467 17.49 -26.59 10.74
C ASP A 467 16.73 -27.78 11.39
N ALA A 468 17.07 -29.01 11.01
CA ALA A 468 16.56 -30.23 11.65
C ALA A 468 16.98 -30.33 13.14
N GLY A 469 18.18 -29.86 13.49
CA GLY A 469 18.66 -29.71 14.87
C GLY A 469 18.19 -28.41 15.55
N GLY A 470 17.45 -27.56 14.83
CA GLY A 470 16.90 -26.29 15.30
C GLY A 470 15.60 -26.41 16.11
N THR A 471 15.08 -27.62 16.31
CA THR A 471 13.85 -27.89 17.08
C THR A 471 14.13 -28.59 18.42
N GLY A 472 13.23 -28.43 19.41
CA GLY A 472 13.23 -29.18 20.67
C GLY A 472 14.40 -28.99 21.67
N ARG A 473 15.49 -28.28 21.31
CA ARG A 473 16.74 -28.26 22.10
C ARG A 473 17.17 -26.87 22.57
N SER A 474 18.21 -26.81 23.41
CA SER A 474 18.75 -25.58 23.99
C SER A 474 20.28 -25.70 24.13
N TYR A 475 21.01 -24.66 23.73
CA TYR A 475 22.48 -24.65 23.63
C TYR A 475 23.11 -23.42 24.32
N HIS A 476 22.32 -22.64 25.06
CA HIS A 476 22.77 -21.46 25.80
C HIS A 476 23.80 -21.80 26.90
N ALA A 477 24.48 -20.79 27.43
CA ALA A 477 25.38 -20.93 28.58
C ALA A 477 24.58 -20.99 29.89
N ASP A 478 23.77 -22.04 30.06
CA ASP A 478 22.88 -22.24 31.23
C ASP A 478 23.68 -22.27 32.54
N LEU A 479 23.23 -21.53 33.56
CA LEU A 479 23.78 -21.60 34.92
C LEU A 479 23.67 -23.00 35.54
N GLY A 480 22.72 -23.83 35.08
CA GLY A 480 22.57 -25.23 35.49
C GLY A 480 23.49 -26.22 34.76
N ALA A 481 24.21 -25.80 33.72
CA ALA A 481 25.11 -26.67 32.95
C ALA A 481 26.58 -26.48 33.33
N LYS A 482 27.42 -27.49 33.07
CA LYS A 482 28.88 -27.40 33.28
C LYS A 482 29.54 -26.43 32.30
N ASN A 483 29.17 -26.49 31.02
CA ASN A 483 29.71 -25.60 30.00
C ASN A 483 29.03 -24.23 30.04
N GLN A 484 29.56 -23.29 30.83
CA GLN A 484 29.06 -21.91 30.95
C GLN A 484 29.79 -20.89 30.04
N ARG A 485 30.66 -21.36 29.13
CA ARG A 485 31.51 -20.48 28.29
C ARG A 485 30.70 -19.58 27.36
N LEU A 486 31.23 -18.39 27.06
CA LEU A 486 30.69 -17.46 26.06
C LEU A 486 30.33 -18.18 24.75
N ARG A 487 29.04 -18.19 24.40
CA ARG A 487 28.57 -18.77 23.14
C ARG A 487 28.91 -17.81 21.99
N LYS A 488 29.92 -18.15 21.18
CA LYS A 488 30.21 -17.51 19.90
C LYS A 488 29.44 -18.24 18.79
N HIS A 489 28.26 -17.75 18.43
CA HIS A 489 27.38 -18.39 17.46
C HIS A 489 27.67 -17.87 16.05
N TYR A 490 28.30 -18.69 15.22
CA TYR A 490 28.53 -18.41 13.80
C TYR A 490 27.33 -18.85 12.96
N LEU A 491 26.65 -17.90 12.33
CA LEU A 491 25.49 -18.16 11.48
C LEU A 491 26.00 -18.26 10.03
N LEU A 492 26.24 -19.51 9.58
CA LEU A 492 26.83 -19.83 8.27
C LEU A 492 25.81 -19.80 7.13
N GLU A 493 24.67 -20.46 7.33
CA GLU A 493 23.51 -20.39 6.45
C GLU A 493 22.28 -20.10 7.32
N ALA A 494 21.61 -18.98 7.02
CA ALA A 494 20.51 -18.50 7.85
C ALA A 494 19.12 -18.92 7.36
N GLY A 495 19.05 -19.63 6.22
CA GLY A 495 17.83 -20.04 5.56
C GLY A 495 17.02 -18.89 4.95
N TRP A 496 15.99 -19.24 4.17
CA TRP A 496 15.08 -18.29 3.52
C TRP A 496 13.96 -17.78 4.45
N ARG A 497 13.71 -18.48 5.56
CA ARG A 497 12.71 -18.14 6.58
C ARG A 497 13.39 -17.55 7.81
N ALA A 498 13.25 -16.23 7.99
CA ALA A 498 13.79 -15.55 9.16
C ALA A 498 13.16 -16.05 10.49
N ASP A 499 11.96 -16.63 10.45
CA ASP A 499 11.35 -17.32 11.59
C ASP A 499 12.16 -18.56 12.03
N ASN A 500 12.70 -19.34 11.09
CA ASN A 500 13.62 -20.45 11.40
C ASN A 500 14.97 -19.89 11.92
N ALA A 501 15.52 -18.86 11.27
CA ALA A 501 16.75 -18.19 11.71
C ALA A 501 16.65 -17.70 13.16
N ILE A 502 15.56 -17.01 13.51
CA ILE A 502 15.31 -16.50 14.86
C ILE A 502 15.13 -17.63 15.87
N GLN A 503 14.46 -18.73 15.50
CA GLN A 503 14.39 -19.92 16.36
C GLN A 503 15.79 -20.51 16.62
N GLY A 504 16.67 -20.55 15.62
CA GLY A 504 18.06 -20.97 15.74
C GLY A 504 18.88 -20.07 16.68
N LEU A 505 18.83 -18.75 16.51
CA LEU A 505 19.46 -17.78 17.42
C LEU A 505 18.93 -17.92 18.86
N GLY A 506 17.63 -18.18 18.99
CA GLY A 506 16.95 -18.51 20.25
C GLY A 506 17.32 -19.86 20.87
N ARG A 507 18.18 -20.68 20.26
CA ARG A 507 18.74 -21.87 20.91
C ARG A 507 19.93 -21.52 21.82
N THR A 508 20.71 -20.52 21.43
CA THR A 508 21.88 -20.04 22.21
C THR A 508 21.58 -18.86 23.12
N HIS A 509 20.40 -18.22 22.98
CA HIS A 509 19.96 -17.10 23.82
C HIS A 509 18.70 -17.47 24.62
N ARG A 510 18.80 -17.53 25.96
CA ARG A 510 17.70 -17.90 26.86
C ARG A 510 17.80 -17.16 28.20
N THR A 511 16.67 -17.11 28.91
CA THR A 511 16.64 -16.85 30.35
C THR A 511 17.43 -17.93 31.10
N ASN A 512 18.10 -17.58 32.20
CA ASN A 512 19.04 -18.42 32.97
C ASN A 512 20.44 -18.63 32.38
N GLN A 513 20.85 -17.84 31.37
CA GLN A 513 22.24 -17.85 30.88
C GLN A 513 23.20 -17.09 31.81
N ALA A 514 24.39 -17.64 32.06
CA ALA A 514 25.48 -17.00 32.80
C ALA A 514 25.97 -15.71 32.11
N GLN A 515 25.98 -15.72 30.77
CA GLN A 515 26.36 -14.57 29.95
C GLN A 515 25.67 -14.64 28.57
N PRO A 516 25.37 -13.49 27.94
CA PRO A 516 24.73 -13.47 26.61
C PRO A 516 25.67 -14.01 25.51
N PRO A 517 25.12 -14.63 24.46
CA PRO A 517 25.89 -15.06 23.29
C PRO A 517 26.39 -13.85 22.48
N VAL A 518 27.55 -14.02 21.84
CA VAL A 518 28.00 -13.16 20.74
C VAL A 518 27.66 -13.87 19.44
N PHE A 519 26.85 -13.23 18.61
CA PHE A 519 26.50 -13.75 17.29
C PHE A 519 27.44 -13.18 16.21
N ARG A 520 27.75 -13.99 15.19
CA ARG A 520 28.57 -13.64 14.03
C ARG A 520 27.88 -14.13 12.76
N PRO A 521 27.12 -13.30 12.04
CA PRO A 521 26.66 -13.66 10.70
C PRO A 521 27.88 -13.81 9.79
N THR A 522 27.89 -14.88 9.02
CA THR A 522 28.97 -15.18 8.08
C THR A 522 28.37 -15.20 6.67
N ALA A 523 29.11 -14.67 5.69
CA ALA A 523 28.78 -14.78 4.29
C ALA A 523 30.00 -15.37 3.56
N ALA A 524 29.76 -16.26 2.59
CA ALA A 524 30.79 -16.68 1.64
C ALA A 524 31.20 -15.50 0.74
N ASN A 525 32.22 -15.67 -0.12
CA ASN A 525 32.66 -14.62 -1.06
C ASN A 525 31.64 -14.32 -2.19
N VAL A 526 30.42 -14.84 -2.11
CA VAL A 526 29.31 -14.61 -3.03
C VAL A 526 28.49 -13.43 -2.50
N LYS A 527 28.84 -12.20 -2.92
CA LYS A 527 28.34 -10.96 -2.30
C LYS A 527 26.82 -10.84 -2.26
N ALA A 528 26.08 -11.29 -3.29
CA ALA A 528 24.62 -11.26 -3.27
C ALA A 528 23.99 -12.17 -2.19
N GLY A 529 24.75 -13.11 -1.62
CA GLY A 529 24.35 -13.88 -0.43
C GLY A 529 24.06 -12.99 0.80
N LYS A 530 24.61 -11.77 0.86
CA LYS A 530 24.24 -10.76 1.88
C LYS A 530 22.75 -10.40 1.87
N ARG A 531 22.03 -10.66 0.78
CA ARG A 531 20.55 -10.55 0.71
C ARG A 531 19.85 -11.35 1.82
N PHE A 532 20.33 -12.56 2.13
CA PHE A 532 19.71 -13.40 3.16
C PHE A 532 19.91 -12.79 4.55
N LEU A 533 21.10 -12.25 4.81
CA LEU A 533 21.40 -11.48 6.03
C LEU A 533 20.53 -10.23 6.14
N SER A 534 20.40 -9.44 5.07
CA SER A 534 19.52 -8.25 5.01
C SER A 534 18.05 -8.58 5.28
N THR A 535 17.56 -9.70 4.75
CA THR A 535 16.16 -10.14 4.95
C THR A 535 15.88 -10.44 6.42
N ILE A 536 16.88 -10.99 7.12
CA ILE A 536 16.81 -11.34 8.54
C ILE A 536 16.99 -10.10 9.41
N ALA A 537 17.98 -9.24 9.12
CA ALA A 537 18.19 -7.95 9.78
C ALA A 537 16.91 -7.11 9.77
N ARG A 538 16.27 -6.94 8.60
CA ARG A 538 15.02 -6.19 8.47
C ARG A 538 13.87 -6.79 9.27
N ARG A 539 13.71 -8.12 9.29
CA ARG A 539 12.64 -8.77 10.07
C ARG A 539 12.90 -8.69 11.58
N LEU A 540 14.16 -8.74 12.00
CA LEU A 540 14.60 -8.53 13.38
C LEU A 540 14.34 -7.08 13.85
N ASP A 541 14.65 -6.07 13.03
CA ASP A 541 14.27 -4.67 13.24
C ASP A 541 12.74 -4.51 13.41
N THR A 542 11.98 -5.17 12.52
CA THR A 542 10.51 -5.13 12.53
C THR A 542 9.94 -5.78 13.81
N LEU A 543 10.50 -6.91 14.24
CA LEU A 543 10.07 -7.59 15.46
C LEU A 543 10.43 -6.80 16.73
N GLY A 544 11.59 -6.14 16.77
CA GLY A 544 11.97 -5.23 17.88
C GLY A 544 11.10 -3.98 17.98
N ALA A 545 10.43 -3.59 16.89
CA ALA A 545 9.39 -2.54 16.92
C ALA A 545 8.05 -3.03 17.48
N ILE A 546 7.75 -4.33 17.40
CA ILE A 546 6.47 -4.93 17.80
C ILE A 546 6.53 -5.49 19.24
N THR A 547 7.69 -5.94 19.72
CA THR A 547 7.84 -6.51 21.08
C THR A 547 8.24 -5.44 22.12
N ARG A 548 7.25 -5.00 22.92
CA ARG A 548 7.39 -4.15 24.13
C ARG A 548 8.54 -3.11 24.10
N GLY A 549 8.60 -2.31 23.03
CA GLY A 549 9.46 -1.12 22.96
C GLY A 549 10.98 -1.39 22.92
N GLN A 550 11.44 -2.63 22.70
CA GLN A 550 12.86 -2.95 22.59
C GLN A 550 13.31 -3.15 21.13
N ARG A 551 13.48 -2.04 20.39
CA ARG A 551 14.24 -2.00 19.11
C ARG A 551 15.74 -2.37 19.25
N GLN A 552 16.16 -2.92 20.39
CA GLN A 552 17.53 -3.45 20.56
C GLN A 552 17.76 -4.78 19.85
N THR A 553 16.74 -5.37 19.23
CA THR A 553 16.88 -6.55 18.37
C THR A 553 16.93 -6.21 16.88
N GLY A 554 17.40 -5.02 16.47
CA GLY A 554 18.14 -4.93 15.19
C GLY A 554 19.43 -5.77 15.22
N GLY A 555 19.87 -6.16 16.43
CA GLY A 555 20.79 -7.28 16.57
C GLY A 555 21.52 -7.44 17.90
N ALA A 556 21.37 -6.51 18.86
CA ALA A 556 22.39 -6.32 19.91
C ALA A 556 23.83 -6.22 19.35
N GLY A 557 23.99 -5.68 18.13
CA GLY A 557 25.24 -5.65 17.37
C GLY A 557 25.45 -6.82 16.39
N LEU A 558 24.46 -7.70 16.19
CA LEU A 558 24.48 -8.80 15.20
C LEU A 558 24.66 -8.32 13.75
N PHE A 559 24.01 -7.22 13.36
CA PHE A 559 24.09 -6.65 12.01
C PHE A 559 24.51 -5.19 12.07
N ARG A 560 25.28 -4.76 11.07
CA ARG A 560 25.60 -3.37 10.78
C ARG A 560 24.47 -2.73 9.97
N ALA A 561 24.38 -1.41 9.98
CA ALA A 561 23.37 -0.73 9.16
C ALA A 561 23.63 -0.87 7.65
N GLU A 562 24.87 -1.09 7.24
CA GLU A 562 25.24 -1.45 5.86
C GLU A 562 24.68 -2.83 5.43
N ASP A 563 24.38 -3.74 6.37
CA ASP A 563 23.77 -5.03 6.07
C ASP A 563 22.26 -4.92 5.73
N ASN A 564 21.62 -3.76 5.95
CA ASN A 564 20.23 -3.51 5.60
C ASN A 564 20.11 -2.92 4.17
N LEU A 565 20.16 -3.83 3.20
CA LEU A 565 20.05 -3.58 1.76
C LEU A 565 18.64 -3.14 1.32
N GLU A 566 17.66 -3.01 2.23
CA GLU A 566 16.31 -2.49 1.93
C GLU A 566 16.07 -1.06 2.47
N SER A 567 17.08 -0.46 3.10
CA SER A 567 17.02 0.89 3.68
C SER A 567 16.72 2.00 2.63
N PRO A 568 16.28 3.21 3.06
CA PRO A 568 16.14 4.35 2.16
C PRO A 568 17.44 4.70 1.42
N HIS A 569 18.60 4.61 2.10
CA HIS A 569 19.92 4.82 1.51
C HIS A 569 20.25 3.76 0.45
N ALA A 570 19.94 2.48 0.70
CA ALA A 570 20.10 1.40 -0.27
C ALA A 570 19.22 1.61 -1.52
N ARG A 571 17.96 2.04 -1.36
CA ARG A 571 17.07 2.36 -2.49
C ARG A 571 17.57 3.55 -3.31
N ALA A 572 18.14 4.57 -2.67
CA ALA A 572 18.77 5.70 -3.38
C ALA A 572 20.05 5.26 -4.11
N ALA A 573 20.92 4.47 -3.47
CA ALA A 573 22.12 3.88 -4.07
C ALA A 573 21.79 3.04 -5.31
N LEU A 574 20.71 2.25 -5.29
CA LEU A 574 20.29 1.46 -6.45
C LEU A 574 19.81 2.33 -7.63
N ARG A 575 19.06 3.41 -7.38
CA ARG A 575 18.66 4.34 -8.45
C ARG A 575 19.90 4.92 -9.15
N GLN A 576 20.89 5.32 -8.36
CA GLN A 576 22.16 5.81 -8.90
C GLN A 576 22.97 4.75 -9.63
N PHE A 577 23.02 3.52 -9.12
CA PHE A 577 23.62 2.39 -9.82
C PHE A 577 23.05 2.24 -11.25
N TYR A 578 21.72 2.38 -11.42
CA TYR A 578 21.10 2.38 -12.75
C TYR A 578 21.50 3.58 -13.63
N HIS A 579 21.68 4.78 -13.04
CA HIS A 579 22.21 5.92 -13.78
C HIS A 579 23.67 5.69 -14.24
N LEU A 580 24.55 5.14 -13.40
CA LEU A 580 25.94 4.85 -13.75
C LEU A 580 26.04 3.73 -14.80
N LEU A 581 25.22 2.69 -14.68
CA LEU A 581 25.10 1.62 -15.67
C LEU A 581 24.68 2.16 -17.04
N ARG A 582 23.68 3.06 -17.09
CA ARG A 582 23.27 3.73 -18.36
C ARG A 582 24.37 4.62 -18.93
N GLN A 583 25.15 5.29 -18.07
CA GLN A 583 26.29 6.11 -18.50
C GLN A 583 27.51 5.29 -18.95
N GLY A 584 27.47 3.95 -18.86
CA GLY A 584 28.59 3.08 -19.21
C GLY A 584 29.77 3.16 -18.24
N LYS A 585 29.56 3.72 -17.03
CA LYS A 585 30.61 3.94 -16.02
C LYS A 585 30.88 2.75 -15.11
N ILE A 586 30.20 1.63 -15.34
CA ILE A 586 30.45 0.37 -14.65
C ILE A 586 31.34 -0.49 -15.56
N GLU A 587 32.65 -0.44 -15.32
CA GLU A 587 33.60 -1.28 -16.04
C GLU A 587 33.25 -2.77 -15.88
N GLY A 588 33.38 -3.54 -16.95
CA GLY A 588 33.03 -4.96 -16.97
C GLY A 588 31.54 -5.31 -17.13
N CYS A 589 30.62 -4.33 -17.15
CA CYS A 589 29.20 -4.60 -17.44
C CYS A 589 28.49 -3.44 -18.17
N SER A 590 28.19 -3.62 -19.46
CA SER A 590 27.38 -2.65 -20.22
C SER A 590 25.89 -2.78 -19.90
N LEU A 591 25.13 -1.69 -20.11
CA LEU A 591 23.67 -1.67 -19.94
C LEU A 591 22.98 -2.81 -20.70
N THR A 592 23.31 -3.00 -21.98
CA THR A 592 22.71 -4.04 -22.83
C THR A 592 23.05 -5.45 -22.33
N ALA A 593 24.28 -5.69 -21.85
CA ALA A 593 24.65 -6.97 -21.25
C ALA A 593 23.92 -7.21 -19.93
N PHE A 594 23.76 -6.17 -19.10
CA PHE A 594 23.02 -6.25 -17.86
C PHE A 594 21.53 -6.56 -18.11
N GLU A 595 20.86 -5.83 -19.00
CA GLU A 595 19.44 -6.06 -19.33
C GLU A 595 19.23 -7.47 -19.91
N ALA A 596 20.11 -7.91 -20.83
CA ALA A 596 20.04 -9.24 -21.45
C ALA A 596 20.21 -10.40 -20.44
N VAL A 597 21.18 -10.31 -19.52
CA VAL A 597 21.45 -11.40 -18.56
C VAL A 597 20.51 -11.36 -17.34
N THR A 598 20.04 -10.18 -16.93
CA THR A 598 19.11 -10.06 -15.79
C THR A 598 17.63 -10.17 -16.18
N GLY A 599 17.28 -9.99 -17.46
CA GLY A 599 15.90 -9.87 -17.92
C GLY A 599 15.16 -8.65 -17.34
N LEU A 600 15.89 -7.63 -16.89
CA LEU A 600 15.34 -6.35 -16.48
C LEU A 600 15.32 -5.41 -17.69
N SER A 601 14.27 -4.60 -17.80
CA SER A 601 14.26 -3.45 -18.71
C SER A 601 14.30 -2.18 -17.88
N LEU A 602 15.39 -1.44 -18.04
CA LEU A 602 15.69 -0.17 -17.39
C LEU A 602 15.42 1.01 -18.33
N THR A 603 15.39 0.76 -19.64
CA THR A 603 15.27 1.78 -20.69
C THR A 603 13.87 1.90 -21.31
N THR A 604 13.56 3.09 -21.82
CA THR A 604 12.42 3.36 -22.72
C THR A 604 12.87 3.25 -24.19
N GLU A 605 11.91 3.21 -25.13
CA GLU A 605 12.21 3.20 -26.58
C GLU A 605 13.00 4.44 -27.04
N GLU A 606 12.89 5.54 -26.30
CA GLU A 606 13.65 6.79 -26.50
C GLU A 606 15.06 6.78 -25.87
N GLY A 607 15.48 5.65 -25.29
CA GLY A 607 16.80 5.49 -24.65
C GLY A 607 16.96 6.20 -23.30
N GLY A 608 15.89 6.77 -22.74
CA GLY A 608 15.84 7.26 -21.35
C GLY A 608 15.81 6.12 -20.34
N LEU A 609 16.06 6.40 -19.05
CA LEU A 609 15.66 5.47 -17.99
C LEU A 609 14.14 5.55 -17.80
N ARG A 610 13.50 4.43 -17.47
CA ARG A 610 12.06 4.38 -17.14
C ARG A 610 11.75 5.16 -15.85
N ASP A 611 10.58 5.79 -15.79
CA ASP A 611 10.09 6.45 -14.57
C ASP A 611 9.95 5.46 -13.39
N GLU A 612 9.47 4.25 -13.68
CA GLU A 612 9.39 3.13 -12.73
C GLU A 612 10.57 2.16 -12.93
N LEU A 613 11.69 2.44 -12.26
CA LEU A 613 12.85 1.54 -12.21
C LEU A 613 12.60 0.33 -11.29
N PRO A 614 13.18 -0.86 -11.58
CA PRO A 614 12.98 -2.05 -10.78
C PRO A 614 13.38 -1.85 -9.29
N PRO A 615 12.57 -2.36 -8.33
CA PRO A 615 12.88 -2.22 -6.92
C PRO A 615 14.03 -3.14 -6.49
N ILE A 616 14.64 -2.81 -5.35
CA ILE A 616 15.83 -3.50 -4.83
C ILE A 616 15.64 -4.99 -4.58
N THR A 617 14.43 -5.41 -4.20
CA THR A 617 14.06 -6.83 -4.09
C THR A 617 14.13 -7.54 -5.43
N THR A 618 13.70 -6.91 -6.53
CA THR A 618 13.79 -7.48 -7.88
C THR A 618 15.25 -7.51 -8.37
N TRP A 619 16.01 -6.44 -8.14
CA TRP A 619 17.45 -6.39 -8.48
C TRP A 619 18.26 -7.49 -7.77
N LEU A 620 18.09 -7.62 -6.44
CA LEU A 620 18.73 -8.67 -5.64
C LEU A 620 18.26 -10.08 -6.02
N ASN A 621 17.05 -10.26 -6.57
CA ASN A 621 16.61 -11.53 -7.15
C ASN A 621 17.36 -11.86 -8.45
N ARG A 622 17.57 -10.88 -9.34
CA ARG A 622 18.23 -11.12 -10.63
C ARG A 622 19.74 -11.29 -10.50
N LEU A 623 20.38 -10.61 -9.55
CA LEU A 623 21.82 -10.79 -9.26
C LEU A 623 22.19 -12.24 -8.91
N LEU A 624 21.33 -12.97 -8.20
CA LEU A 624 21.56 -14.39 -7.84
C LEU A 624 21.58 -15.34 -9.05
N ALA A 625 21.13 -14.89 -10.23
CA ALA A 625 21.20 -15.66 -11.47
C ALA A 625 22.46 -15.36 -12.31
N LEU A 626 23.33 -14.45 -11.85
CA LEU A 626 24.57 -14.10 -12.55
C LEU A 626 25.73 -15.03 -12.14
N ARG A 627 26.77 -15.09 -12.98
CA ARG A 627 28.06 -15.69 -12.61
C ARG A 627 28.66 -14.91 -11.44
N ILE A 628 29.35 -15.62 -10.53
CA ILE A 628 29.85 -15.08 -9.26
C ILE A 628 30.70 -13.82 -9.46
N ASP A 629 31.57 -13.79 -10.47
CA ASP A 629 32.45 -12.63 -10.74
C ASP A 629 31.64 -11.39 -11.14
N THR A 630 30.70 -11.54 -12.08
CA THR A 630 29.79 -10.47 -12.51
C THR A 630 28.89 -10.01 -11.37
N GLN A 631 28.38 -10.95 -10.56
CA GLN A 631 27.59 -10.65 -9.38
C GLN A 631 28.41 -9.83 -8.37
N ASN A 632 29.64 -10.24 -8.07
CA ASN A 632 30.49 -9.58 -7.09
C ASN A 632 30.90 -8.17 -7.53
N LEU A 633 31.29 -7.99 -8.79
CA LEU A 633 31.57 -6.70 -9.43
C LEU A 633 30.39 -5.73 -9.26
N LEU A 634 29.19 -6.13 -9.68
CA LEU A 634 28.01 -5.25 -9.64
C LEU A 634 27.55 -4.95 -8.20
N PHE A 635 27.71 -5.90 -7.29
CA PHE A 635 27.37 -5.72 -5.89
C PHE A 635 28.36 -4.78 -5.19
N GLU A 636 29.63 -4.81 -5.55
CA GLU A 636 30.67 -3.95 -4.99
C GLU A 636 30.45 -2.46 -5.32
N VAL A 637 30.14 -2.17 -6.58
CA VAL A 637 29.75 -0.83 -7.05
C VAL A 637 28.54 -0.30 -6.26
N PHE A 638 27.56 -1.17 -5.98
CA PHE A 638 26.40 -0.83 -5.17
C PHE A 638 26.76 -0.60 -3.68
N GLU A 639 27.61 -1.43 -3.07
CA GLU A 639 28.07 -1.27 -1.68
C GLU A 639 28.82 0.05 -1.48
N GLN A 640 29.64 0.47 -2.44
CA GLN A 640 30.35 1.74 -2.42
C GLN A 640 29.37 2.93 -2.43
N LEU A 641 28.37 2.91 -3.32
CA LEU A 641 27.31 3.94 -3.36
C LEU A 641 26.49 4.00 -2.07
N MET A 642 26.14 2.85 -1.51
CA MET A 642 25.39 2.77 -0.25
C MET A 642 26.20 3.30 0.92
N THR A 643 27.50 2.98 0.98
CA THR A 643 28.43 3.50 1.99
C THR A 643 28.56 5.02 1.87
N ALA A 644 28.74 5.56 0.66
CA ALA A 644 28.80 7.01 0.41
C ALA A 644 27.53 7.75 0.88
N ARG A 645 26.36 7.20 0.57
CA ARG A 645 25.06 7.74 1.00
C ARG A 645 24.88 7.73 2.52
N ILE A 646 25.39 6.70 3.20
CA ILE A 646 25.33 6.61 4.67
C ILE A 646 26.31 7.61 5.29
N GLU A 647 27.56 7.68 4.83
CA GLU A 647 28.54 8.66 5.31
C GLU A 647 28.06 10.11 5.10
N GLY A 648 27.54 10.42 3.91
CA GLY A 648 26.98 11.75 3.61
C GLY A 648 25.79 12.11 4.49
N ALA A 649 24.89 11.15 4.79
CA ALA A 649 23.78 11.37 5.71
C ALA A 649 24.23 11.53 7.18
N ILE A 650 25.32 10.85 7.58
CA ILE A 650 25.92 11.02 8.91
C ILE A 650 26.55 12.42 9.02
N ALA A 651 27.31 12.85 8.01
CA ALA A 651 27.94 14.18 7.96
C ALA A 651 26.90 15.32 7.92
N ALA A 652 25.80 15.13 7.18
CA ALA A 652 24.67 16.06 7.15
C ALA A 652 23.77 16.00 8.40
N GLY A 653 24.06 15.13 9.36
CA GLY A 653 23.26 14.92 10.57
C GLY A 653 21.89 14.24 10.35
N SER A 654 21.47 14.03 9.11
CA SER A 654 20.14 13.52 8.71
C SER A 654 19.99 11.99 8.82
N TYR A 655 21.05 11.27 9.17
CA TYR A 655 21.02 9.82 9.36
C TYR A 655 20.21 9.39 10.60
N ASP A 656 19.12 8.64 10.40
CA ASP A 656 18.33 8.03 11.47
C ASP A 656 18.84 6.61 11.79
N LYS A 657 19.34 6.45 13.01
CA LYS A 657 19.88 5.20 13.56
C LYS A 657 18.85 4.43 14.40
N GLY A 658 17.62 4.93 14.52
CA GLY A 658 16.52 4.31 15.26
C GLY A 658 16.54 4.56 16.77
N LEU A 659 16.41 3.49 17.56
CA LEU A 659 16.40 3.57 19.03
C LEU A 659 17.83 3.47 19.59
N GLU A 660 18.42 4.61 19.92
CA GLU A 660 19.75 4.66 20.51
C GLU A 660 19.67 4.58 22.05
N THR A 661 20.50 3.73 22.64
CA THR A 661 20.70 3.73 24.10
C THR A 661 21.91 4.58 24.42
N ILE A 662 21.69 5.73 25.04
CA ILE A 662 22.78 6.60 25.45
C ILE A 662 23.39 6.02 26.74
N THR A 663 24.63 5.57 26.63
CA THR A 663 25.50 5.24 27.76
C THR A 663 26.52 6.37 27.92
N ALA A 664 26.59 6.95 29.11
CA ALA A 664 27.51 8.02 29.47
C ALA A 664 27.95 7.83 30.93
N GLU A 665 28.96 8.57 31.38
CA GLU A 665 29.40 8.54 32.79
C GLU A 665 28.31 9.08 33.72
N SER A 666 27.57 10.10 33.28
CA SER A 666 26.47 10.70 34.01
C SER A 666 25.42 11.28 33.07
N ILE A 667 24.14 11.05 33.40
CA ILE A 667 22.98 11.61 32.69
C ILE A 667 22.03 12.23 33.73
N VAL A 668 21.75 13.53 33.59
CA VAL A 668 20.91 14.31 34.51
C VAL A 668 19.85 15.06 33.71
N VAL A 669 18.59 14.96 34.13
CA VAL A 669 17.50 15.80 33.60
C VAL A 669 17.56 17.15 34.32
N THR A 670 17.77 18.23 33.57
CA THR A 670 17.91 19.60 34.11
C THR A 670 16.60 20.38 34.10
N ASP A 671 15.69 20.07 33.17
CA ASP A 671 14.34 20.66 33.09
C ASP A 671 13.30 19.61 32.63
N ARG A 672 12.03 19.81 33.04
CA ARG A 672 10.88 18.97 32.71
C ARG A 672 9.63 19.85 32.53
N ARG A 673 9.30 20.18 31.27
CA ARG A 673 8.08 20.93 30.91
C ARG A 673 6.99 19.99 30.41
N THR A 674 5.84 19.96 31.08
CA THR A 674 4.65 19.21 30.59
C THR A 674 4.06 19.93 29.37
N VAL A 675 3.81 19.17 28.30
CA VAL A 675 3.33 19.72 27.01
C VAL A 675 2.01 19.12 26.53
N TYR A 676 1.55 18.03 27.14
CA TYR A 676 0.23 17.45 26.90
C TYR A 676 -0.21 16.64 28.12
N THR A 677 -1.51 16.67 28.43
CA THR A 677 -2.15 15.81 29.43
C THR A 677 -3.34 15.14 28.78
N HIS A 678 -3.37 13.81 28.76
CA HIS A 678 -4.45 13.06 28.13
C HIS A 678 -5.75 13.15 28.95
N PRO A 679 -6.88 13.60 28.37
CA PRO A 679 -8.06 13.99 29.15
C PRO A 679 -8.75 12.84 29.89
N VAL A 680 -8.63 11.59 29.40
CA VAL A 680 -9.28 10.43 30.02
C VAL A 680 -8.38 9.71 31.04
N SER A 681 -7.08 9.61 30.76
CA SER A 681 -6.15 8.79 31.56
C SER A 681 -5.23 9.62 32.46
N GLY A 682 -5.26 10.95 32.37
CA GLY A 682 -4.33 11.86 33.05
C GLY A 682 -2.87 11.72 32.60
N ALA A 683 -2.56 10.83 31.65
CA ALA A 683 -1.19 10.54 31.22
C ALA A 683 -0.54 11.78 30.60
N GLN A 684 0.60 12.19 31.13
CA GLN A 684 1.32 13.38 30.69
C GLN A 684 2.39 13.06 29.65
N SER A 685 2.68 14.05 28.81
CA SER A 685 3.85 14.08 27.92
C SER A 685 4.69 15.28 28.27
N HIS A 686 6.01 15.11 28.29
CA HIS A 686 6.95 16.15 28.72
C HIS A 686 8.03 16.36 27.68
N VAL A 687 8.47 17.61 27.52
CA VAL A 687 9.78 17.93 26.96
C VAL A 687 10.77 17.98 28.13
N LEU A 688 11.84 17.21 28.03
CA LEU A 688 12.94 17.18 28.98
C LEU A 688 14.18 17.81 28.39
N THR A 689 14.89 18.60 29.19
CA THR A 689 16.26 19.03 28.88
C THR A 689 17.20 18.11 29.65
N VAL A 690 18.18 17.52 28.96
CA VAL A 690 19.06 16.47 29.52
C VAL A 690 20.51 16.85 29.31
N ALA A 691 21.26 16.91 30.40
CA ALA A 691 22.71 17.05 30.41
C ALA A 691 23.37 15.65 30.46
N ARG A 692 24.27 15.40 29.51
CA ARG A 692 25.07 14.16 29.39
C ARG A 692 26.53 14.49 29.57
N LYS A 693 27.20 13.77 30.46
CA LYS A 693 28.64 13.85 30.72
C LYS A 693 29.31 12.56 30.26
N ASP A 694 30.13 12.65 29.22
CA ASP A 694 30.91 11.52 28.67
C ASP A 694 32.36 11.63 29.12
N ARG A 695 32.99 10.49 29.42
CA ARG A 695 34.43 10.40 29.67
C ARG A 695 35.17 10.22 28.34
N ILE A 696 36.11 11.10 28.03
CA ILE A 696 36.96 10.92 26.84
C ILE A 696 38.05 9.90 27.17
N ARG A 697 38.29 8.97 26.25
CA ARG A 697 39.42 8.02 26.32
C ARG A 697 40.27 8.24 25.08
N PRO A 698 41.30 9.10 25.13
CA PRO A 698 42.14 9.35 23.98
C PRO A 698 42.97 8.10 23.64
N LEU A 699 43.29 7.93 22.35
CA LEU A 699 44.17 6.87 21.87
C LEU A 699 45.60 7.13 22.35
N SER A 700 46.17 6.19 23.11
CA SER A 700 47.52 6.33 23.67
C SER A 700 48.57 6.36 22.55
N LEU A 701 49.72 7.01 22.80
CA LEU A 701 50.83 7.01 21.83
C LEU A 701 51.29 5.57 21.54
N VAL A 702 51.30 4.69 22.54
CA VAL A 702 51.70 3.28 22.38
C VAL A 702 50.77 2.54 21.41
N ASP A 703 49.45 2.68 21.57
CA ASP A 703 48.47 2.07 20.68
C ASP A 703 48.54 2.69 19.27
N ALA A 704 48.71 4.01 19.19
CA ALA A 704 48.85 4.73 17.92
C ALA A 704 50.08 4.25 17.12
N LEU A 705 51.24 4.13 17.76
CA LEU A 705 52.46 3.60 17.15
C LEU A 705 52.34 2.11 16.79
N ALA A 706 51.62 1.30 17.59
CA ALA A 706 51.36 -0.10 17.28
C ALA A 706 50.46 -0.24 16.02
N ILE A 707 49.46 0.64 15.86
CA ILE A 707 48.62 0.69 14.65
C ILE A 707 49.46 1.09 13.42
N ALA A 708 50.32 2.11 13.54
CA ALA A 708 51.22 2.50 12.46
C ALA A 708 52.19 1.38 12.07
N GLN A 709 52.71 0.62 13.03
CA GLN A 709 53.60 -0.52 12.78
C GLN A 709 52.89 -1.74 12.16
N ALA A 710 51.60 -1.93 12.45
CA ALA A 710 50.79 -3.00 11.88
C ALA A 710 50.33 -2.73 10.43
N GLU A 711 50.29 -1.47 10.01
CA GLU A 711 49.80 -1.03 8.70
C GLU A 711 50.95 -0.46 7.85
N PRO A 712 51.53 -1.23 6.90
CA PRO A 712 52.73 -0.84 6.14
C PRO A 712 52.57 0.40 5.24
N GLN A 713 51.32 0.82 4.99
CA GLN A 713 50.99 2.01 4.19
C GLN A 713 50.68 3.25 5.07
N SER A 714 50.97 3.19 6.37
CA SER A 714 50.73 4.31 7.28
C SER A 714 51.75 5.44 7.12
N ILE A 715 51.32 6.69 7.33
CA ILE A 715 52.20 7.87 7.31
C ILE A 715 51.92 8.71 8.56
N LEU A 716 52.97 9.08 9.30
CA LEU A 716 52.87 10.02 10.42
C LEU A 716 52.77 11.45 9.87
N LEU A 717 51.71 12.17 10.23
CA LEU A 717 51.46 13.54 9.77
C LEU A 717 51.44 14.53 10.93
N VAL A 718 51.89 15.75 10.66
CA VAL A 718 51.67 16.95 11.48
C VAL A 718 50.92 18.00 10.69
N ASN A 719 50.02 18.74 11.34
CA ASN A 719 49.37 19.90 10.73
C ASN A 719 50.19 21.17 11.01
N THR A 720 50.81 21.76 9.99
CA THR A 720 51.78 22.87 10.16
C THR A 720 51.17 24.20 10.63
N ARG A 721 49.83 24.34 10.63
CA ARG A 721 49.15 25.53 11.20
C ARG A 721 48.61 25.33 12.61
N SER A 722 48.20 24.12 12.96
CA SER A 722 47.58 23.83 14.27
C SER A 722 48.47 23.03 15.22
N SER A 723 49.64 22.58 14.76
CA SER A 723 50.59 21.73 15.50
C SER A 723 49.97 20.44 16.05
N ARG A 724 48.93 19.94 15.37
CA ARG A 724 48.23 18.70 15.73
C ARG A 724 48.85 17.50 15.01
N ALA A 725 48.85 16.34 15.65
CA ALA A 725 49.34 15.09 15.07
C ALA A 725 48.19 14.23 14.49
N ALA A 726 48.53 13.38 13.53
CA ALA A 726 47.63 12.37 12.96
C ALA A 726 48.40 11.20 12.32
N ILE A 727 47.81 10.00 12.32
CA ILE A 727 48.29 8.86 11.52
C ILE A 727 47.39 8.73 10.29
N GLN A 728 47.97 8.91 9.11
CA GLN A 728 47.32 8.56 7.86
C GLN A 728 47.29 7.04 7.70
N LEU A 729 46.11 6.49 7.47
CA LEU A 729 45.89 5.07 7.18
C LEU A 729 45.08 4.95 5.87
N PRO A 730 45.27 3.88 5.09
CA PRO A 730 44.37 3.56 3.99
C PRO A 730 42.94 3.38 4.50
N THR A 731 41.98 3.77 3.67
CA THR A 731 40.55 3.47 3.88
C THR A 731 39.91 3.13 2.53
N ALA A 732 38.66 2.65 2.55
CA ALA A 732 37.97 2.31 1.32
C ALA A 732 37.77 3.55 0.44
N SER A 733 38.10 3.42 -0.85
CA SER A 733 37.77 4.45 -1.85
C SER A 733 36.26 4.67 -1.92
N LEU A 734 35.86 5.90 -2.23
CA LEU A 734 34.47 6.31 -2.34
C LEU A 734 34.12 6.48 -3.80
N MET A 735 33.00 5.90 -4.26
CA MET A 735 32.49 6.25 -5.58
C MET A 735 31.59 7.49 -5.44
N LEU A 736 31.98 8.57 -6.12
CA LEU A 736 31.27 9.85 -6.10
C LEU A 736 29.98 9.80 -6.92
N ASP A 737 29.17 10.85 -6.81
CA ASP A 737 27.83 10.85 -7.40
C ASP A 737 27.83 10.73 -8.94
N ASP A 738 28.95 11.10 -9.58
CA ASP A 738 29.20 11.00 -11.01
C ASP A 738 29.84 9.66 -11.44
N GLY A 739 30.11 8.73 -10.52
CA GLY A 739 30.73 7.44 -10.79
C GLY A 739 32.26 7.44 -10.84
N THR A 740 32.92 8.56 -10.54
CA THR A 740 34.38 8.57 -10.35
C THR A 740 34.75 7.94 -9.00
N VAL A 741 35.92 7.29 -8.93
CA VAL A 741 36.43 6.68 -7.69
C VAL A 741 37.40 7.66 -7.01
N GLU A 742 36.96 8.26 -5.91
CA GLU A 742 37.81 9.06 -5.03
C GLU A 742 38.60 8.13 -4.10
N HIS A 743 39.91 8.06 -4.32
CA HIS A 743 40.81 7.44 -3.35
C HIS A 743 40.88 8.29 -2.08
N ARG A 744 40.62 7.64 -0.93
CA ARG A 744 40.54 8.30 0.37
C ARG A 744 41.54 7.71 1.36
N VAL A 745 41.89 8.53 2.33
CA VAL A 745 42.67 8.14 3.51
C VAL A 745 41.96 8.64 4.76
N ARG A 746 42.16 7.92 5.86
CA ARG A 746 41.68 8.33 7.17
C ARG A 746 42.85 8.82 8.01
N LEU A 747 42.66 9.94 8.69
CA LEU A 747 43.59 10.49 9.66
C LEU A 747 43.10 10.12 11.06
N LEU A 748 43.76 9.16 11.69
CA LEU A 748 43.50 8.74 13.06
C LEU A 748 44.21 9.70 14.02
N ARG A 749 43.49 10.21 15.03
CA ARG A 749 43.96 11.25 15.96
C ARG A 749 43.64 10.85 17.40
N PRO A 750 44.14 11.56 18.43
CA PRO A 750 43.90 11.19 19.83
C PRO A 750 42.43 11.01 20.20
N THR A 751 41.52 11.87 19.70
CA THR A 751 40.11 11.88 20.09
C THR A 751 39.13 11.68 18.94
N ASP A 752 39.60 11.72 17.70
CA ASP A 752 38.80 11.80 16.48
C ASP A 752 39.42 11.01 15.31
N GLU A 753 38.58 10.60 14.35
CA GLU A 753 39.00 10.09 13.04
C GLU A 753 38.47 11.05 11.97
N LEU A 754 39.35 11.58 11.14
CA LEU A 754 38.99 12.40 9.98
C LEU A 754 39.16 11.57 8.70
N ARG A 755 38.42 11.89 7.63
CA ARG A 755 38.54 11.20 6.33
C ARG A 755 38.65 12.23 5.21
N PHE A 756 39.64 12.08 4.34
CA PHE A 756 39.91 12.99 3.22
C PHE A 756 40.06 12.20 1.92
N GLY A 757 39.61 12.77 0.80
CA GLY A 757 40.13 12.39 -0.51
C GLY A 757 41.61 12.74 -0.62
N LEU A 758 42.40 11.97 -1.36
CA LEU A 758 43.84 12.22 -1.51
C LEU A 758 44.15 13.61 -2.06
N GLY A 759 43.34 14.11 -3.01
CA GLY A 759 43.46 15.47 -3.53
C GLY A 759 43.15 16.52 -2.46
N ALA A 760 42.01 16.40 -1.78
CA ALA A 760 41.62 17.30 -0.70
C ALA A 760 42.61 17.32 0.47
N LEU A 761 43.29 16.20 0.77
CA LEU A 761 44.35 16.17 1.78
C LEU A 761 45.56 17.02 1.35
N ALA A 762 45.95 16.99 0.08
CA ALA A 762 47.07 17.79 -0.43
C ALA A 762 46.81 19.31 -0.39
N GLU A 763 45.54 19.73 -0.39
CA GLU A 763 45.13 21.14 -0.20
C GLU A 763 45.15 21.58 1.28
N THR A 764 45.32 20.65 2.23
CA THR A 764 45.41 20.97 3.66
C THR A 764 46.85 21.20 4.13
N HIS A 765 47.00 21.61 5.38
CA HIS A 765 48.30 21.81 6.02
C HIS A 765 48.86 20.55 6.70
N TRP A 766 48.33 19.36 6.41
CA TRP A 766 48.87 18.09 6.91
C TRP A 766 50.08 17.67 6.07
N GLN A 767 51.23 17.47 6.72
CA GLN A 767 52.50 17.11 6.09
C GLN A 767 53.15 15.91 6.79
N PRO A 768 53.85 15.01 6.05
CA PRO A 768 54.65 13.95 6.64
C PRO A 768 55.66 14.49 7.64
N THR A 769 55.87 13.77 8.74
CA THR A 769 56.75 14.22 9.83
C THR A 769 57.60 13.09 10.40
N GLU A 770 58.67 13.45 11.10
CA GLU A 770 59.53 12.50 11.79
C GLU A 770 58.89 11.98 13.08
N ARG A 771 59.29 10.76 13.47
CA ARG A 771 58.69 10.05 14.61
C ARG A 771 58.73 10.85 15.91
N ASN A 772 59.83 11.57 16.18
CA ASN A 772 60.01 12.31 17.42
C ASN A 772 58.98 13.45 17.52
N LEU A 773 58.90 14.31 16.51
CA LEU A 773 57.95 15.43 16.47
C LEU A 773 56.48 14.95 16.48
N PHE A 774 56.20 13.80 15.85
CA PHE A 774 54.88 13.15 15.97
C PHE A 774 54.57 12.75 17.42
N CYS A 775 55.49 12.09 18.11
CA CYS A 775 55.30 11.65 19.50
C CYS A 775 55.06 12.83 20.44
N ASP A 776 55.92 13.85 20.38
CA ASP A 776 55.85 15.03 21.25
C ASP A 776 54.49 15.75 21.11
N LEU A 777 54.01 15.95 19.88
CA LEU A 777 52.74 16.60 19.60
C LEU A 777 51.52 15.72 19.93
N TRP A 778 51.63 14.40 19.75
CA TRP A 778 50.57 13.47 20.13
C TRP A 778 50.40 13.39 21.65
N GLU A 779 51.50 13.31 22.42
CA GLU A 779 51.45 13.33 23.88
C GLU A 779 50.96 14.67 24.43
N THR A 780 51.41 15.78 23.84
CA THR A 780 50.92 17.13 24.17
C THR A 780 49.41 17.24 23.94
N GLU A 781 48.89 16.74 22.82
CA GLU A 781 47.45 16.76 22.54
C GLU A 781 46.68 15.83 23.48
N VAL A 782 47.16 14.60 23.73
CA VAL A 782 46.56 13.65 24.70
C VAL A 782 46.48 14.27 26.11
N ALA A 783 47.53 14.97 26.56
CA ALA A 783 47.56 15.63 27.86
C ALA A 783 46.60 16.83 27.96
N ALA A 784 46.30 17.49 26.83
CA ALA A 784 45.35 18.60 26.76
C ALA A 784 43.88 18.16 26.66
N VAL A 785 43.59 16.86 26.47
CA VAL A 785 42.21 16.34 26.40
C VAL A 785 41.54 16.41 27.78
N PRO A 786 40.40 17.10 27.93
CA PRO A 786 39.66 17.09 29.20
C PRO A 786 39.11 15.70 29.49
N GLU A 787 39.18 15.26 30.76
CA GLU A 787 38.71 13.93 31.19
C GLU A 787 37.23 13.70 30.84
N PHE A 788 36.42 14.78 30.81
CA PHE A 788 34.99 14.72 30.51
C PHE A 788 34.51 15.86 29.61
N THR A 789 33.52 15.57 28.77
CA THR A 789 32.74 16.57 28.02
C THR A 789 31.28 16.52 28.45
N THR A 790 30.65 17.70 28.57
CA THR A 790 29.22 17.82 28.87
C THR A 790 28.47 18.35 27.65
N SER A 791 27.38 17.67 27.27
CA SER A 791 26.47 18.07 26.18
C SER A 791 25.03 18.18 26.69
N ILE A 792 24.21 19.02 26.04
CA ILE A 792 22.80 19.22 26.38
C ILE A 792 21.95 18.89 25.15
N PHE A 793 20.88 18.11 25.35
CA PHE A 793 19.93 17.74 24.31
C PHE A 793 18.50 17.66 24.87
N HIS A 794 17.50 17.71 23.99
CA HIS A 794 16.10 17.75 24.38
C HIS A 794 15.39 16.44 23.96
N ILE A 795 14.48 15.95 24.80
CA ILE A 795 13.73 14.71 24.56
C ILE A 795 12.24 14.93 24.83
N VAL A 796 11.36 14.51 23.93
CA VAL A 796 9.92 14.39 24.24
C VAL A 796 9.61 12.96 24.70
N THR A 797 9.08 12.84 25.92
CA THR A 797 8.74 11.57 26.59
C THR A 797 7.25 11.53 27.00
N GLY A 798 6.76 10.35 27.37
CA GLY A 798 5.38 10.11 27.76
C GLY A 798 4.49 9.69 26.58
N LEU A 799 3.24 10.15 26.58
CA LEU A 799 2.22 9.71 25.61
C LEU A 799 2.37 10.46 24.26
N LEU A 800 3.32 10.04 23.42
CA LEU A 800 3.64 10.77 22.18
C LEU A 800 2.56 10.70 21.08
N LEU A 801 1.73 9.66 21.02
CA LEU A 801 0.80 9.45 19.89
C LEU A 801 -0.17 10.63 19.64
N PRO A 802 -0.83 11.25 20.65
CA PRO A 802 -1.71 12.40 20.42
C PRO A 802 -1.00 13.68 19.96
N ILE A 803 0.30 13.81 20.23
CA ILE A 803 1.12 14.95 19.80
C ILE A 803 2.02 14.64 18.60
N TRP A 804 1.99 13.41 18.08
CA TRP A 804 2.97 12.90 17.11
C TRP A 804 3.10 13.77 15.86
N ARG A 805 1.97 14.25 15.31
CA ARG A 805 1.91 15.11 14.11
C ARG A 805 2.31 16.57 14.36
N ARG A 806 2.52 16.95 15.62
CA ARG A 806 2.92 18.30 16.05
C ARG A 806 4.40 18.36 16.43
N LEU A 807 5.04 17.20 16.60
CA LEU A 807 6.50 17.05 16.63
C LEU A 807 7.06 17.41 15.24
N PRO A 808 8.28 17.97 15.14
CA PRO A 808 8.94 18.18 13.85
C PRO A 808 9.07 16.86 13.08
N ASP A 809 9.13 16.88 11.74
CA ASP A 809 9.44 15.67 10.96
C ASP A 809 10.96 15.41 10.89
N ASP A 810 11.77 16.47 11.03
CA ASP A 810 13.23 16.38 11.10
C ASP A 810 13.70 15.67 12.38
N ASP A 811 14.74 14.85 12.25
CA ASP A 811 15.33 14.01 13.31
C ASP A 811 14.34 13.10 14.06
N CYS A 812 14.16 11.88 13.54
CA CYS A 812 13.31 10.84 14.14
C CYS A 812 13.99 10.00 15.24
N ARG A 813 15.22 10.35 15.67
CA ARG A 813 15.98 9.53 16.63
C ARG A 813 15.23 9.39 17.95
N VAL A 814 15.17 8.16 18.47
CA VAL A 814 14.57 7.87 19.77
C VAL A 814 15.67 7.52 20.74
N TYR A 815 15.78 8.27 21.83
CA TYR A 815 16.76 8.04 22.87
C TYR A 815 16.14 7.26 24.03
N ARG A 816 16.84 6.20 24.44
CA ARG A 816 16.65 5.57 25.74
C ARG A 816 17.82 5.94 26.64
N ILE A 817 17.52 6.61 27.73
CA ILE A 817 18.49 7.03 28.74
C ILE A 817 18.16 6.39 30.08
N GLN A 818 19.18 6.22 30.92
CA GLN A 818 19.00 5.97 32.35
C GLN A 818 19.74 7.06 33.11
N THR A 819 19.03 7.79 33.97
CA THR A 819 19.63 8.87 34.76
C THR A 819 20.44 8.31 35.93
N ASN A 820 21.27 9.16 36.55
CA ASN A 820 22.03 8.81 37.75
C ASN A 820 21.11 8.39 38.92
N ALA A 821 19.89 8.92 38.96
CA ALA A 821 18.85 8.57 39.94
C ALA A 821 18.14 7.22 39.63
N GLY A 822 18.56 6.50 38.58
CA GLY A 822 17.97 5.23 38.15
C GLY A 822 16.71 5.34 37.29
N GLU A 823 16.22 6.56 37.03
CA GLU A 823 15.04 6.80 36.18
C GLU A 823 15.33 6.34 34.75
N ARG A 824 14.44 5.52 34.18
CA ARG A 824 14.55 5.03 32.80
C ARG A 824 13.59 5.81 31.92
N ILE A 825 14.13 6.60 31.01
CA ILE A 825 13.36 7.47 30.12
C ILE A 825 13.54 7.00 28.68
N ILE A 826 12.44 6.94 27.93
CA ILE A 826 12.42 6.71 26.48
C ILE A 826 11.67 7.87 25.85
N GLY A 827 12.24 8.51 24.83
CA GLY A 827 11.57 9.58 24.12
C GLY A 827 12.28 10.00 22.84
N ARG A 828 11.62 10.83 22.04
CA ARG A 828 12.15 11.32 20.76
C ARG A 828 13.09 12.50 20.99
N HIS A 829 14.26 12.48 20.36
CA HIS A 829 15.18 13.63 20.34
C HIS A 829 14.55 14.83 19.63
N ILE A 830 14.85 16.05 20.08
CA ILE A 830 14.53 17.28 19.36
C ILE A 830 15.76 18.19 19.32
N ALA A 831 16.12 18.63 18.11
CA ALA A 831 17.14 19.64 17.91
C ALA A 831 16.77 20.95 18.64
N PRO A 832 17.69 21.61 19.37
CA PRO A 832 17.38 22.81 20.17
C PRO A 832 16.65 23.92 19.40
N THR A 833 16.96 24.09 18.11
CA THR A 833 16.34 25.07 17.20
C THR A 833 14.85 24.85 16.97
N LEU A 834 14.34 23.62 17.13
CA LEU A 834 12.95 23.24 16.83
C LEU A 834 12.03 23.25 18.07
N VAL A 835 12.59 23.39 19.28
CA VAL A 835 11.84 23.36 20.55
C VAL A 835 10.81 24.49 20.62
N ALA A 836 11.16 25.71 20.20
CA ALA A 836 10.24 26.85 20.19
C ALA A 836 9.08 26.66 19.19
N THR A 837 9.36 26.06 18.03
CA THR A 837 8.34 25.73 17.02
C THR A 837 7.38 24.66 17.54
N LEU A 838 7.88 23.66 18.27
CA LEU A 838 7.04 22.66 18.93
C LEU A 838 6.06 23.31 19.92
N PHE A 839 6.52 24.17 20.82
CA PHE A 839 5.63 24.81 21.81
C PHE A 839 4.54 25.66 21.14
N ARG A 840 4.84 26.31 20.01
CA ARG A 840 3.83 27.02 19.19
C ARG A 840 2.82 26.07 18.56
N ASN A 841 3.27 24.98 17.93
CA ASN A 841 2.40 23.97 17.32
C ASN A 841 1.49 23.24 18.33
N LEU A 842 1.93 23.15 19.59
CA LEU A 842 1.15 22.59 20.70
C LEU A 842 0.17 23.60 21.33
N GLY A 843 0.20 24.86 20.91
CA GLY A 843 -0.69 25.90 21.44
C GLY A 843 -0.28 26.43 22.81
N ILE A 844 1.00 26.32 23.19
CA ILE A 844 1.50 26.66 24.53
C ILE A 844 2.05 28.09 24.54
N ASP A 845 2.97 28.41 23.61
CA ASP A 845 3.63 29.72 23.52
C ASP A 845 3.33 30.41 22.18
N HIS A 846 3.15 31.74 22.19
CA HIS A 846 2.99 32.58 20.98
C HIS A 846 1.86 32.18 20.00
N VAL A 847 0.69 31.81 20.54
CA VAL A 847 -0.54 31.52 19.77
C VAL A 847 -1.25 32.82 19.37
N PRO A 848 -1.62 33.02 18.09
CA PRO A 848 -2.43 34.18 17.67
C PRO A 848 -3.87 34.10 18.21
N THR A 849 -4.35 35.17 18.83
CA THR A 849 -5.76 35.34 19.19
C THR A 849 -6.54 36.02 18.07
N LEU A 850 -7.46 35.28 17.43
CA LEU A 850 -8.40 35.79 16.43
C LEU A 850 -9.75 35.08 16.60
N SER A 851 -10.87 35.80 16.63
CA SER A 851 -12.18 35.16 16.79
C SER A 851 -12.62 34.45 15.51
N THR A 852 -13.41 33.37 15.64
CA THR A 852 -13.92 32.60 14.49
C THR A 852 -14.76 33.47 13.53
N GLY A 853 -15.49 34.46 14.05
CA GLY A 853 -16.30 35.39 13.25
C GLY A 853 -15.44 36.31 12.39
N GLU A 854 -14.39 36.91 12.96
CA GLU A 854 -13.42 37.75 12.25
C GLU A 854 -12.62 36.92 11.23
N ALA A 855 -12.17 35.72 11.64
CA ALA A 855 -11.45 34.78 10.80
C ALA A 855 -12.26 34.38 9.55
N TRP A 856 -13.54 34.01 9.73
CA TRP A 856 -14.44 33.66 8.64
C TRP A 856 -14.72 34.85 7.72
N ALA A 857 -15.02 36.02 8.29
CA ALA A 857 -15.31 37.22 7.51
C ALA A 857 -14.08 37.74 6.74
N GLY A 858 -12.87 37.56 7.29
CA GLY A 858 -11.60 37.86 6.64
C GLY A 858 -11.29 36.90 5.48
N LEU A 859 -11.51 35.59 5.69
CA LEU A 859 -11.39 34.57 4.65
C LEU A 859 -12.36 34.81 3.48
N LEU A 860 -13.64 35.05 3.74
CA LEU A 860 -14.63 35.34 2.69
C LEU A 860 -14.31 36.61 1.91
N ARG A 861 -13.81 37.66 2.57
CA ARG A 861 -13.32 38.88 1.90
C ARG A 861 -11.98 38.67 1.19
N GLY A 862 -11.23 37.61 1.52
CA GLY A 862 -9.91 37.31 0.95
C GLY A 862 -8.77 38.14 1.55
N ARG A 863 -9.01 38.85 2.65
CA ARG A 863 -8.03 39.74 3.31
C ARG A 863 -6.96 38.98 4.09
N ILE A 864 -7.26 37.77 4.55
CA ILE A 864 -6.35 36.95 5.35
C ILE A 864 -6.29 35.51 4.82
N GLY A 865 -5.19 34.83 5.11
CA GLY A 865 -5.08 33.37 5.15
C GLY A 865 -4.78 32.92 6.58
N LEU A 866 -5.17 31.69 6.93
CA LEU A 866 -4.95 31.12 8.26
C LEU A 866 -4.05 29.89 8.16
N GLN A 867 -3.05 29.79 9.02
CA GLN A 867 -2.26 28.58 9.26
C GLN A 867 -2.73 27.94 10.56
N LEU A 868 -3.14 26.67 10.48
CA LEU A 868 -3.50 25.86 11.63
C LEU A 868 -2.40 24.83 11.91
N ALA A 869 -2.47 24.20 13.08
CA ALA A 869 -1.64 23.05 13.42
C ALA A 869 -1.81 21.89 12.42
N ASP A 870 -0.87 20.94 12.45
CA ASP A 870 -0.79 19.81 11.52
C ASP A 870 -0.59 20.21 10.03
N GLY A 871 -0.01 21.39 9.77
CA GLY A 871 0.35 21.87 8.43
C GLY A 871 -0.81 22.38 7.57
N LEU A 872 -2.00 22.49 8.15
CA LEU A 872 -3.21 22.92 7.45
C LEU A 872 -3.23 24.42 7.18
N ILE A 873 -3.66 24.84 5.99
CA ILE A 873 -3.80 26.25 5.62
C ILE A 873 -5.18 26.49 5.02
N LEU A 874 -5.89 27.51 5.50
CA LEU A 874 -7.16 27.99 4.94
C LEU A 874 -6.93 29.28 4.15
N ARG A 875 -7.50 29.33 2.94
CA ARG A 875 -7.42 30.51 2.06
C ARG A 875 -8.64 30.67 1.18
N ARG A 876 -8.94 31.89 0.76
CA ARG A 876 -9.84 32.14 -0.38
C ARG A 876 -9.15 31.72 -1.67
N SER A 877 -9.85 30.98 -2.53
CA SER A 877 -9.38 30.58 -3.86
C SER A 877 -10.49 30.70 -4.90
N ARG A 878 -10.14 31.17 -6.10
CA ARG A 878 -11.06 31.24 -7.24
C ARG A 878 -11.09 29.88 -7.94
N VAL A 879 -12.29 29.32 -8.14
CA VAL A 879 -12.52 28.02 -8.76
C VAL A 879 -13.67 28.15 -9.74
N MET A 880 -13.42 27.95 -11.04
CA MET A 880 -14.42 28.00 -12.11
C MET A 880 -15.37 29.21 -12.03
N ASN A 881 -14.78 30.40 -11.88
CA ASN A 881 -15.43 31.72 -11.74
C ASN A 881 -16.16 32.04 -10.43
N ASP A 882 -16.13 31.17 -9.44
CA ASP A 882 -16.64 31.47 -8.09
C ASP A 882 -15.51 31.52 -7.04
N TYR A 883 -15.74 32.17 -5.91
CA TYR A 883 -14.79 32.26 -4.80
C TYR A 883 -15.17 31.30 -3.67
N ARG A 884 -14.30 30.33 -3.38
CA ARG A 884 -14.50 29.31 -2.34
C ARG A 884 -13.41 29.42 -1.27
N VAL A 885 -13.72 28.95 -0.06
CA VAL A 885 -12.74 28.80 1.03
C VAL A 885 -12.13 27.41 0.91
N GLU A 886 -10.86 27.35 0.53
CA GLU A 886 -10.09 26.11 0.33
C GLU A 886 -9.26 25.78 1.56
N LEU A 887 -9.27 24.51 1.97
CA LEU A 887 -8.31 23.92 2.88
C LEU A 887 -7.21 23.21 2.08
N ILE A 888 -5.94 23.51 2.37
CA ILE A 888 -4.76 22.85 1.80
C ILE A 888 -3.86 22.30 2.92
N GLY A 889 -2.93 21.41 2.58
CA GLY A 889 -2.01 20.77 3.55
C GLY A 889 -2.57 19.51 4.23
N PHE A 890 -3.79 19.07 3.89
CA PHE A 890 -4.36 17.83 4.42
C PHE A 890 -3.72 16.58 3.78
N THR A 891 -3.75 15.47 4.51
CA THR A 891 -3.36 14.13 4.03
C THR A 891 -4.59 13.29 3.73
N ASP A 892 -4.47 12.24 2.89
CA ASP A 892 -5.60 11.39 2.50
C ASP A 892 -6.32 10.76 3.71
N ALA A 893 -5.56 10.34 4.73
CA ALA A 893 -6.09 9.82 5.99
C ALA A 893 -6.93 10.85 6.81
N MET A 894 -6.83 12.14 6.51
CA MET A 894 -7.64 13.19 7.15
C MET A 894 -8.97 13.42 6.40
N VAL A 895 -9.06 13.05 5.12
CA VAL A 895 -10.20 13.36 4.24
C VAL A 895 -11.54 12.85 4.82
N PRO A 896 -11.67 11.61 5.33
CA PRO A 896 -12.95 11.14 5.90
C PRO A 896 -13.37 11.96 7.13
N ARG A 897 -12.42 12.32 7.99
CA ARG A 897 -12.68 13.10 9.22
C ARG A 897 -13.01 14.56 8.91
N LEU A 898 -12.37 15.15 7.89
CA LEU A 898 -12.67 16.51 7.42
C LEU A 898 -14.05 16.58 6.75
N LYS A 899 -14.45 15.56 6.00
CA LYS A 899 -15.82 15.44 5.47
C LYS A 899 -16.86 15.29 6.56
N ALA A 900 -16.58 14.50 7.61
CA ALA A 900 -17.45 14.38 8.77
C ALA A 900 -17.61 15.70 9.56
N LEU A 901 -16.73 16.70 9.35
CA LEU A 901 -16.88 18.07 9.84
C LEU A 901 -17.68 18.97 8.88
N GLY A 902 -18.12 18.47 7.72
CA GLY A 902 -18.90 19.23 6.72
C GLY A 902 -18.10 19.81 5.56
N LEU A 903 -16.81 19.46 5.39
CA LEU A 903 -16.04 19.90 4.23
C LEU A 903 -16.44 19.15 2.95
N MET A 904 -16.60 19.90 1.86
CA MET A 904 -16.92 19.37 0.54
C MET A 904 -15.65 18.98 -0.22
N SER A 905 -15.65 17.81 -0.86
CA SER A 905 -14.55 17.31 -1.69
C SER A 905 -14.87 17.42 -3.19
N GLU A 906 -13.96 17.99 -3.96
CA GLU A 906 -13.99 17.93 -5.43
C GLU A 906 -12.60 17.58 -5.98
N ILE A 907 -12.56 16.76 -7.02
CA ILE A 907 -11.34 16.50 -7.79
C ILE A 907 -11.31 17.45 -8.99
N ILE A 908 -10.30 18.33 -9.01
CA ILE A 908 -10.11 19.35 -10.04
C ILE A 908 -8.70 19.20 -10.62
N SER A 909 -8.59 19.05 -11.94
CA SER A 909 -7.31 18.81 -12.64
C SER A 909 -6.51 17.66 -12.00
N TRP A 910 -7.17 16.51 -11.81
CA TRP A 910 -6.61 15.29 -11.21
C TRP A 910 -6.18 15.38 -9.74
N LYS A 911 -6.42 16.51 -9.06
CA LYS A 911 -6.08 16.70 -7.64
C LYS A 911 -7.33 16.86 -6.77
N LEU A 912 -7.38 16.13 -5.65
CA LEU A 912 -8.38 16.32 -4.60
C LEU A 912 -8.21 17.68 -3.93
N ARG A 913 -9.31 18.41 -3.77
CA ARG A 913 -9.39 19.70 -3.08
C ARG A 913 -10.57 19.69 -2.11
N LEU A 914 -10.35 20.24 -0.91
CA LEU A 914 -11.37 20.35 0.14
C LEU A 914 -11.79 21.81 0.32
N PHE A 915 -13.10 22.03 0.43
CA PHE A 915 -13.70 23.36 0.57
C PHE A 915 -14.65 23.41 1.77
N ILE A 916 -14.69 24.55 2.46
CA ILE A 916 -15.73 24.84 3.46
C ILE A 916 -16.95 25.45 2.72
N PRO A 917 -18.17 24.94 2.92
CA PRO A 917 -19.40 25.56 2.41
C PRO A 917 -19.51 27.03 2.79
N THR A 918 -19.88 27.90 1.84
CA THR A 918 -20.02 29.35 2.07
C THR A 918 -21.37 29.75 2.66
N ALA A 919 -22.30 28.80 2.81
CA ALA A 919 -23.59 28.96 3.48
C ALA A 919 -23.45 29.15 5.00
N ALA A 920 -24.58 29.32 5.70
CA ALA A 920 -24.64 29.65 7.14
C ALA A 920 -23.86 28.70 8.08
N GLN A 921 -23.55 27.48 7.64
CA GLN A 921 -22.78 26.50 8.42
C GLN A 921 -21.26 26.73 8.36
N GLY A 922 -20.73 27.52 7.42
CA GLY A 922 -19.28 27.63 7.19
C GLY A 922 -18.48 28.17 8.38
N SER A 923 -19.05 29.11 9.15
CA SER A 923 -18.45 29.61 10.39
C SER A 923 -18.44 28.57 11.52
N VAL A 924 -19.45 27.70 11.58
CA VAL A 924 -19.54 26.58 12.54
C VAL A 924 -18.50 25.51 12.21
N ILE A 925 -18.32 25.21 10.92
CA ILE A 925 -17.29 24.30 10.42
C ILE A 925 -15.89 24.87 10.74
N LEU A 926 -15.68 26.19 10.60
CA LEU A 926 -14.43 26.84 11.01
C LEU A 926 -14.18 26.73 12.52
N ALA A 927 -15.22 26.89 13.36
CA ALA A 927 -15.09 26.70 14.81
C ALA A 927 -14.65 25.26 15.15
N ALA A 928 -15.31 24.25 14.56
CA ALA A 928 -14.96 22.84 14.76
C ALA A 928 -13.57 22.46 14.20
N LEU A 929 -13.04 23.22 13.23
CA LEU A 929 -11.66 23.12 12.79
C LEU A 929 -10.70 23.71 13.83
N PHE A 930 -10.98 24.90 14.38
CA PHE A 930 -10.14 25.53 15.42
C PHE A 930 -10.06 24.70 16.71
N GLU A 931 -11.14 24.05 17.12
CA GLU A 931 -11.15 23.10 18.27
C GLU A 931 -10.20 21.92 18.09
N ARG A 932 -9.92 21.52 16.84
CA ARG A 932 -9.13 20.32 16.50
C ARG A 932 -7.70 20.65 16.06
N HIS A 933 -7.55 21.79 15.40
CA HIS A 933 -6.31 22.28 14.81
C HIS A 933 -6.14 23.74 15.25
N THR A 934 -5.33 23.95 16.29
CA THR A 934 -5.03 25.27 16.86
C THR A 934 -4.58 26.26 15.79
N LEU A 935 -4.99 27.52 15.86
CA LEU A 935 -4.47 28.59 15.00
C LEU A 935 -3.00 28.84 15.34
N VAL A 936 -2.10 28.68 14.37
CA VAL A 936 -0.63 28.84 14.54
C VAL A 936 -0.13 30.14 13.89
N GLY A 937 -0.81 30.63 12.85
CA GLY A 937 -0.45 31.86 12.15
C GLY A 937 -1.62 32.50 11.41
N VAL A 938 -1.57 33.82 11.24
CA VAL A 938 -2.47 34.59 10.38
C VAL A 938 -1.62 35.34 9.37
N THR A 939 -1.85 35.11 8.08
CA THR A 939 -1.18 35.84 7.00
C THR A 939 -2.11 36.95 6.52
N ASP A 940 -1.75 38.20 6.78
CA ASP A 940 -2.45 39.33 6.17
C ASP A 940 -2.08 39.41 4.67
N ARG A 941 -3.10 39.52 3.81
CA ARG A 941 -2.95 39.64 2.34
C ARG A 941 -3.22 41.05 1.84
N THR A 942 -3.49 42.01 2.71
CA THR A 942 -3.62 43.43 2.35
C THR A 942 -2.29 44.06 1.92
N ALA A 943 -1.15 43.50 2.32
CA ALA A 943 0.20 43.98 1.98
C ALA A 943 0.75 43.44 0.63
N ALA A 944 -0.05 42.74 -0.17
CA ALA A 944 0.36 42.10 -1.43
C ALA A 944 -0.62 42.38 -2.59
N ALA A 945 -1.19 43.58 -2.62
CA ALA A 945 -2.09 44.09 -3.65
C ALA A 945 -1.53 45.40 -4.22
#